data_AF-A0AAW4YPC0-F1
#
_entry.id   AF-A0AAW4YPC0-F1
#
_cell.length_a   1.000
_cell.length_b   1.000
_cell.length_c   1.000
_cell.angle_alpha   90.00
_cell.angle_beta   90.00
_cell.angle_gamma   90.00
#
_symmetry.space_group_name_H-M   'P 1'
#
loop_
_entity.id
_entity.type
_entity.pdbx_description
1 polymer ?
#
loop_
_entity_poly.entity_id
_entity_poly.type
_entity_poly.pdbx_seq_one_letter_code
_entity_poly.pdbx_strand_id
1 'polypeptide(L)'
;MNNDVMQSIAIEAALNLLPPSMRKTLINDRSFLQEWNITTETAITFGKNGPTFRRDLFFEGIRTAIRNQGKTVPVEDQTDVTWNVLAQLYGETIEFSIHSGDNRYSISDHSALAEDLDTRVSWLKRVAKDIYFESSFYQTWLERLSSNPLSNEEFTDLVSNIQQTPISFYRNLQACLESGSVNLATLVPQELCYYERLVGKLGSCSKVEEYIEAGAKPLIKDLLEWNSTQGFLYALPVCSMGLIAKDVRIEGLGREELIQVYEWLAEHGDPISRVGAIEVALFHSDTHPELTPFIETIVKDLISDKTDNDSSMLMLLSSMIIIVASELARKGILRDTPPFYRKQAAIAQASLIVRAINESNIDPTSVTQWTRSLGIGHIFFLQGLIDLRCEPRWLPDFMCADQLRAEFIGRITNTANLREGKIKNDFLRALLLGPNSEIASAATWPFPNLPGPLEGAITPGIPVPEKVLNEVTKALEGDHLEANSFAGLVNTALLFDLPESQSSLAASALRRVKFSIENLDDKDTIFSLIAGLAVVAAVTRSTDLADALRILSRVVRRRQHLSSEPDEEMRIAMISAASFINLEDWARFLGEWIAEMAFEISDKDAAETLLLKLRRLMQLEPSLARHCAAADAALSTFRY
;
A
#
# COMPACT_ATOMS: atom_id res chain seq x y z
N MET A 1 54.70 -7.44 5.68
CA MET A 1 53.27 -7.45 5.32
C MET A 1 52.78 -6.02 5.32
N ASN A 2 52.13 -5.60 4.24
CA ASN A 2 51.69 -4.22 4.04
C ASN A 2 50.53 -3.90 5.00
N ASN A 3 50.50 -2.70 5.58
CA ASN A 3 49.53 -2.32 6.63
C ASN A 3 48.07 -2.45 6.14
N ASP A 4 47.84 -2.16 4.85
CA ASP A 4 46.53 -2.28 4.18
C ASP A 4 46.02 -3.73 4.12
N VAL A 5 46.91 -4.72 4.01
CA VAL A 5 46.53 -6.14 3.95
C VAL A 5 46.08 -6.63 5.31
N MET A 6 46.72 -6.18 6.40
CA MET A 6 46.30 -6.52 7.77
C MET A 6 44.97 -5.86 8.12
N GLN A 7 44.74 -4.63 7.65
CA GLN A 7 43.48 -3.91 7.84
C GLN A 7 42.33 -4.60 7.10
N SER A 8 42.51 -4.99 5.85
CA SER A 8 41.51 -5.75 5.08
C SER A 8 41.13 -7.07 5.76
N ILE A 9 42.11 -7.85 6.24
CA ILE A 9 41.85 -9.14 6.92
C ILE A 9 41.11 -8.94 8.25
N ALA A 10 41.45 -7.91 9.02
CA ALA A 10 40.79 -7.61 10.29
C ALA A 10 39.32 -7.20 10.10
N ILE A 11 39.02 -6.46 9.03
CA ILE A 11 37.67 -6.01 8.70
C ILE A 11 36.82 -7.16 8.18
N GLU A 12 37.37 -8.04 7.34
CA GLU A 12 36.69 -9.24 6.88
C GLU A 12 36.37 -10.19 8.05
N ALA A 13 37.31 -10.35 9.00
CA ALA A 13 37.08 -11.07 10.25
C ALA A 13 35.98 -10.42 11.11
N ALA A 14 35.96 -9.08 11.21
CA ALA A 14 34.93 -8.35 11.95
C ALA A 14 33.55 -8.46 11.30
N LEU A 15 33.45 -8.36 9.97
CA LEU A 15 32.23 -8.62 9.23
C LEU A 15 31.73 -10.05 9.48
N ASN A 16 32.64 -11.01 9.59
CA ASN A 16 32.33 -12.41 9.88
C ASN A 16 31.76 -12.67 11.29
N LEU A 17 31.91 -11.72 12.22
CA LEU A 17 31.32 -11.77 13.56
C LEU A 17 29.92 -11.14 13.62
N LEU A 18 29.51 -10.39 12.59
CA LEU A 18 28.19 -9.76 12.55
C LEU A 18 27.11 -10.76 12.12
N PRO A 19 25.86 -10.58 12.60
CA PRO A 19 24.70 -11.30 12.10
C PRO A 19 24.58 -11.19 10.57
N PRO A 20 24.15 -12.24 9.85
CA PRO A 20 24.10 -12.24 8.39
C PRO A 20 23.34 -11.06 7.77
N SER A 21 22.28 -10.58 8.43
CA SER A 21 21.50 -9.40 7.99
C SER A 21 22.30 -8.10 8.04
N MET A 22 23.04 -7.86 9.12
CA MET A 22 23.91 -6.69 9.26
C MET A 22 25.11 -6.77 8.32
N ARG A 23 25.70 -7.96 8.19
CA ARG A 23 26.78 -8.19 7.22
C ARG A 23 26.34 -7.88 5.80
N LYS A 24 25.16 -8.37 5.38
CA LYS A 24 24.60 -8.10 4.05
C LYS A 24 24.33 -6.61 3.85
N THR A 25 23.87 -5.91 4.88
CA THR A 25 23.63 -4.46 4.84
C THR A 25 24.94 -3.69 4.63
N LEU A 26 25.98 -4.00 5.40
CA LEU A 26 27.29 -3.35 5.30
C LEU A 26 28.02 -3.68 3.99
N ILE A 27 27.91 -4.92 3.50
CA ILE A 27 28.45 -5.33 2.19
C ILE A 27 27.74 -4.61 1.04
N ASN A 28 26.50 -4.14 1.24
CA ASN A 28 25.76 -3.38 0.24
C ASN A 28 25.95 -1.86 0.38
N ASP A 29 26.57 -1.37 1.46
CA ASP A 29 26.83 0.05 1.71
C ASP A 29 28.13 0.47 1.02
N ARG A 30 28.01 1.27 -0.04
CA ARG A 30 29.17 1.74 -0.82
C ARG A 30 30.09 2.66 -0.06
N SER A 31 29.52 3.55 0.75
CA SER A 31 30.27 4.46 1.62
C SER A 31 31.14 3.65 2.56
N PHE A 32 30.57 2.60 3.15
CA PHE A 32 31.30 1.66 4.00
C PHE A 32 32.39 0.90 3.22
N LEU A 33 32.07 0.29 2.08
CA LEU A 33 33.07 -0.44 1.29
C LEU A 33 34.24 0.46 0.85
N GLN A 34 33.96 1.72 0.46
CA GLN A 34 34.97 2.70 0.05
C GLN A 34 35.80 3.22 1.22
N GLU A 35 35.17 3.54 2.36
CA GLU A 35 35.86 3.97 3.58
C GLU A 35 36.88 2.93 4.05
N TRP A 36 36.56 1.65 3.84
CA TRP A 36 37.32 0.52 4.36
C TRP A 36 38.11 -0.25 3.29
N ASN A 37 38.14 0.22 2.03
CA ASN A 37 38.81 -0.43 0.88
C ASN A 37 38.49 -1.93 0.73
N ILE A 38 37.24 -2.32 0.98
CA ILE A 38 36.80 -3.71 0.86
C ILE A 38 36.41 -3.99 -0.60
N THR A 39 37.22 -4.78 -1.30
CA THR A 39 36.88 -5.30 -2.62
C THR A 39 35.98 -6.52 -2.50
N THR A 40 34.72 -6.39 -2.91
CA THR A 40 33.81 -7.52 -3.06
C THR A 40 33.89 -8.06 -4.50
N GLU A 41 34.24 -9.33 -4.65
CA GLU A 41 34.13 -10.00 -5.95
C GLU A 41 32.65 -10.21 -6.29
N THR A 42 32.09 -9.30 -7.07
CA THR A 42 30.72 -9.39 -7.57
C THR A 42 30.65 -10.36 -8.75
N ALA A 43 29.77 -11.36 -8.67
CA ALA A 43 29.54 -12.33 -9.72
C ALA A 43 28.17 -12.13 -10.39
N ILE A 44 28.07 -12.53 -11.67
CA ILE A 44 26.81 -12.57 -12.44
C ILE A 44 26.48 -14.03 -12.69
N THR A 45 25.33 -14.50 -12.21
CA THR A 45 24.84 -15.87 -12.43
C THR A 45 23.63 -15.86 -13.35
N PHE A 46 23.62 -16.72 -14.37
CA PHE A 46 22.49 -16.88 -15.28
C PHE A 46 21.65 -18.10 -14.89
N GLY A 47 20.39 -17.89 -14.49
CA GLY A 47 19.49 -18.98 -14.10
C GLY A 47 19.86 -19.65 -12.76
N LYS A 48 19.02 -20.58 -12.30
CA LYS A 48 19.11 -21.16 -10.94
C LYS A 48 20.33 -22.08 -10.74
N ASN A 49 20.98 -22.52 -11.81
CA ASN A 49 22.18 -23.38 -11.84
C ASN A 49 23.06 -23.12 -13.08
N GLY A 50 22.93 -21.97 -13.74
CA GLY A 50 23.70 -21.71 -14.95
C GLY A 50 25.04 -21.04 -14.66
N PRO A 51 25.75 -20.56 -15.69
CA PRO A 51 27.11 -20.10 -15.55
C PRO A 51 27.19 -18.87 -14.66
N THR A 52 28.25 -18.81 -13.86
CA THR A 52 28.56 -17.70 -12.96
C THR A 52 29.86 -17.05 -13.37
N PHE A 53 29.83 -15.78 -13.74
CA PHE A 53 30.98 -15.04 -14.23
C PHE A 53 31.44 -14.02 -13.20
N ARG A 54 32.74 -13.73 -13.17
CA ARG A 54 33.21 -12.48 -12.56
C ARG A 54 32.66 -11.30 -13.36
N ARG A 55 32.04 -10.32 -12.68
CA ARG A 55 31.34 -9.20 -13.32
C ARG A 55 32.24 -8.37 -14.23
N ASP A 56 33.47 -8.10 -13.81
CA ASP A 56 34.46 -7.34 -14.55
C ASP A 56 34.85 -8.01 -15.87
N LEU A 57 35.16 -9.31 -15.83
CA LEU A 57 35.49 -10.10 -17.01
C LEU A 57 34.29 -10.21 -17.96
N PHE A 58 33.09 -10.42 -17.42
CA PHE A 58 31.88 -10.53 -18.21
C PHE A 58 31.57 -9.23 -18.95
N PHE A 59 31.58 -8.09 -18.26
CA PHE A 59 31.32 -6.79 -18.90
C PHE A 59 32.40 -6.40 -19.91
N GLU A 60 33.67 -6.77 -19.70
CA GLU A 60 34.70 -6.56 -20.73
C GLU A 60 34.49 -7.46 -21.95
N GLY A 61 34.05 -8.70 -21.75
CA GLY A 61 33.61 -9.59 -22.82
C GLY A 61 32.45 -9.00 -23.63
N ILE A 62 31.47 -8.41 -22.95
CA ILE A 62 30.34 -7.71 -23.58
C ILE A 62 30.81 -6.50 -24.39
N ARG A 63 31.68 -5.63 -23.83
CA ARG A 63 32.25 -4.50 -24.57
C ARG A 63 32.98 -4.97 -25.83
N THR A 64 33.76 -6.04 -25.71
CA THR A 64 34.48 -6.63 -26.84
C THR A 64 33.53 -7.23 -27.87
N ALA A 65 32.41 -7.84 -27.46
CA ALA A 65 31.39 -8.36 -28.36
C ALA A 65 30.68 -7.24 -29.11
N ILE A 66 30.38 -6.12 -28.44
CA ILE A 66 29.80 -4.92 -29.09
C ILE A 66 30.77 -4.34 -30.11
N ARG A 67 32.08 -4.26 -29.82
CA ARG A 67 33.10 -3.81 -30.79
C ARG A 67 33.21 -4.75 -32.00
N ASN A 68 32.96 -6.04 -31.80
CA ASN A 68 33.11 -7.10 -32.80
C ASN A 68 31.76 -7.73 -33.17
N GLN A 69 30.75 -6.92 -33.48
CA GLN A 69 29.40 -7.40 -33.78
C GLN A 69 29.38 -8.56 -34.78
N GLY A 70 28.54 -9.56 -34.51
CA GLY A 70 28.43 -10.78 -35.30
C GLY A 70 29.57 -11.80 -35.10
N LYS A 71 30.56 -11.51 -34.25
CA LYS A 71 31.60 -12.46 -33.85
C LYS A 71 31.42 -12.87 -32.39
N THR A 72 31.78 -14.12 -32.10
CA THR A 72 31.78 -14.66 -30.74
C THR A 72 33.04 -14.25 -29.99
N VAL A 73 32.88 -13.85 -28.73
CA VAL A 73 33.96 -13.49 -27.80
C VAL A 73 34.00 -14.49 -26.65
N PRO A 74 35.13 -15.16 -26.40
CA PRO A 74 35.24 -16.11 -25.30
C PRO A 74 35.32 -15.38 -23.95
N VAL A 75 34.57 -15.87 -22.96
CA VAL A 75 34.59 -15.44 -21.56
C VAL A 75 34.54 -16.67 -20.67
N GLU A 76 35.43 -16.76 -19.69
CA GLU A 76 35.48 -17.87 -18.74
C GLU A 76 34.54 -17.62 -17.55
N ASP A 77 33.79 -18.65 -17.17
CA ASP A 77 33.03 -18.64 -15.92
C ASP A 77 33.92 -18.98 -14.71
N GLN A 78 33.38 -18.90 -13.49
CA GLN A 78 34.10 -19.21 -12.25
C GLN A 78 34.48 -20.70 -12.11
N THR A 79 34.04 -21.56 -13.03
CA THR A 79 34.41 -22.97 -13.11
C THR A 79 35.38 -23.25 -14.26
N ASP A 80 35.99 -22.21 -14.82
CA ASP A 80 36.92 -22.24 -15.95
C ASP A 80 36.32 -22.81 -17.25
N VAL A 81 34.99 -22.82 -17.38
CA VAL A 81 34.30 -23.19 -18.62
C VAL A 81 34.22 -21.96 -19.52
N THR A 82 34.66 -22.11 -20.77
CA THR A 82 34.56 -21.03 -21.77
C THR A 82 33.15 -20.93 -22.33
N TRP A 83 32.60 -19.72 -22.28
CA TRP A 83 31.35 -19.32 -22.91
C TRP A 83 31.62 -18.31 -24.02
N ASN A 84 30.87 -18.43 -25.10
CA ASN A 84 30.94 -17.51 -26.24
C ASN A 84 29.85 -16.46 -26.12
N VAL A 85 30.24 -15.21 -25.90
CA VAL A 85 29.36 -14.05 -25.92
C VAL A 85 29.21 -13.56 -27.35
N LEU A 86 27.98 -13.38 -27.81
CA LEU A 86 27.64 -12.85 -29.12
C LEU A 86 26.77 -11.61 -28.96
N ALA A 87 27.18 -10.51 -29.58
CA ALA A 87 26.36 -9.32 -29.78
C ALA A 87 26.03 -9.22 -31.29
N GLN A 88 24.74 -9.27 -31.63
CA GLN A 88 24.30 -9.29 -33.03
C GLN A 88 23.27 -8.18 -33.27
N LEU A 89 23.50 -7.40 -34.33
CA LEU A 89 22.54 -6.38 -34.74
C LEU A 89 21.32 -7.06 -35.38
N TYR A 90 20.15 -6.81 -34.79
CA TYR A 90 18.85 -7.21 -35.31
C TYR A 90 17.99 -5.95 -35.46
N GLY A 91 17.81 -5.48 -36.70
CA GLY A 91 17.20 -4.18 -36.97
C GLY A 91 17.99 -3.04 -36.33
N GLU A 92 17.35 -2.29 -35.43
CA GLU A 92 17.95 -1.18 -34.67
C GLU A 92 18.42 -1.60 -33.26
N THR A 93 18.30 -2.88 -32.92
CA THR A 93 18.63 -3.43 -31.59
C THR A 93 19.84 -4.36 -31.65
N ILE A 94 20.63 -4.39 -30.58
CA ILE A 94 21.69 -5.39 -30.43
C ILE A 94 21.13 -6.48 -29.51
N GLU A 95 20.99 -7.68 -30.05
CA GLU A 95 20.67 -8.87 -29.27
C GLU A 95 21.94 -9.48 -28.71
N PHE A 96 21.87 -9.89 -27.45
CA PHE A 96 22.99 -10.49 -26.76
C PHE A 96 22.66 -11.93 -26.38
N SER A 97 23.58 -12.85 -26.64
CA SER A 97 23.45 -14.22 -26.16
C SER A 97 24.80 -14.79 -25.73
N ILE A 98 24.76 -15.75 -24.81
CA ILE A 98 25.92 -16.54 -24.40
C ILE A 98 25.66 -18.01 -24.70
N HIS A 99 26.68 -18.72 -25.17
CA HIS A 99 26.54 -20.15 -25.44
C HIS A 99 27.81 -20.96 -25.14
N SER A 100 27.61 -22.20 -24.71
CA SER A 100 28.67 -23.20 -24.54
C SER A 100 28.08 -24.59 -24.85
N GLY A 101 28.59 -25.24 -25.90
CA GLY A 101 27.96 -26.43 -26.47
C GLY A 101 26.52 -26.18 -26.90
N ASP A 102 25.60 -27.02 -26.43
CA ASP A 102 24.15 -26.92 -26.69
C ASP A 102 23.43 -25.90 -25.79
N ASN A 103 24.09 -25.40 -24.75
CA ASN A 103 23.49 -24.43 -23.84
C ASN A 103 23.56 -23.03 -24.43
N ARG A 104 22.41 -22.35 -24.53
CA ARG A 104 22.31 -20.96 -24.97
C ARG A 104 21.41 -20.17 -24.04
N TYR A 105 21.86 -18.99 -23.64
CA TYR A 105 21.08 -18.02 -22.86
C TYR A 105 20.97 -16.71 -23.64
N SER A 106 19.77 -16.17 -23.72
CA SER A 106 19.54 -14.78 -24.12
C SER A 106 19.78 -13.88 -22.91
N ILE A 107 20.46 -12.76 -23.09
CA ILE A 107 20.73 -11.81 -22.01
C ILE A 107 20.15 -10.43 -22.37
N SER A 108 19.89 -9.62 -21.34
CA SER A 108 19.34 -8.27 -21.48
C SER A 108 20.22 -7.40 -22.39
N ASP A 109 19.65 -6.34 -22.95
CA ASP A 109 20.38 -5.41 -23.79
C ASP A 109 21.44 -4.63 -22.97
N HIS A 110 22.72 -4.89 -23.25
CA HIS A 110 23.87 -4.25 -22.59
C HIS A 110 24.47 -3.10 -23.42
N SER A 111 23.75 -2.57 -24.43
CA SER A 111 24.27 -1.52 -25.33
C SER A 111 24.68 -0.23 -24.62
N ALA A 112 24.22 0.01 -23.38
CA ALA A 112 24.71 1.11 -22.53
C ALA A 112 26.23 1.05 -22.22
N LEU A 113 26.84 -0.13 -22.32
CA LEU A 113 28.28 -0.34 -22.15
C LEU A 113 29.11 -0.02 -23.40
N ALA A 114 28.47 0.25 -24.55
CA ALA A 114 29.16 0.50 -25.81
C ALA A 114 30.11 1.70 -25.71
N GLU A 115 31.22 1.67 -26.45
CA GLU A 115 32.10 2.84 -26.58
C GLU A 115 31.54 3.92 -27.51
N ASP A 116 30.71 3.49 -28.45
CA ASP A 116 30.01 4.36 -29.39
C ASP A 116 28.89 5.15 -28.70
N LEU A 117 28.90 6.47 -28.91
CA LEU A 117 27.94 7.39 -28.32
C LEU A 117 26.52 7.12 -28.81
N ASP A 118 26.35 6.95 -30.13
CA ASP A 118 25.04 6.78 -30.75
C ASP A 118 24.37 5.49 -30.27
N THR A 119 25.14 4.41 -30.10
CA THR A 119 24.68 3.13 -29.54
C THR A 119 24.17 3.31 -28.11
N ARG A 120 24.92 3.99 -27.23
CA ARG A 120 24.52 4.23 -25.84
C ARG A 120 23.26 5.10 -25.73
N VAL A 121 23.22 6.20 -26.48
CA VAL A 121 22.09 7.14 -26.44
C VAL A 121 20.84 6.53 -27.06
N SER A 122 20.99 5.79 -28.16
CA SER A 122 19.87 5.08 -28.80
C SER A 122 19.30 3.99 -27.90
N TRP A 123 20.16 3.27 -27.17
CA TRP A 123 19.72 2.34 -26.13
C TRP A 123 18.87 3.04 -25.06
N LEU A 124 19.34 4.16 -24.50
CA LEU A 124 18.59 4.86 -23.46
C LEU A 124 17.24 5.37 -23.98
N LYS A 125 17.19 5.91 -25.21
CA LYS A 125 15.95 6.35 -25.85
C LYS A 125 14.96 5.20 -26.05
N ARG A 126 15.43 4.02 -26.47
CA ARG A 126 14.61 2.82 -26.60
C ARG A 126 14.06 2.38 -25.24
N VAL A 127 14.94 2.23 -24.25
CA VAL A 127 14.52 1.86 -22.89
C VAL A 127 13.51 2.89 -22.35
N ALA A 128 13.75 4.19 -22.52
CA ALA A 128 12.84 5.25 -22.08
C ALA A 128 11.49 5.26 -22.81
N LYS A 129 11.39 4.64 -23.99
CA LYS A 129 10.12 4.45 -24.69
C LYS A 129 9.35 3.25 -24.12
N ASP A 130 10.08 2.22 -23.68
CA ASP A 130 9.49 0.96 -23.19
C ASP A 130 9.17 0.99 -21.69
N ILE A 131 9.85 1.84 -20.92
CA ILE A 131 9.61 2.07 -19.50
C ILE A 131 9.58 3.56 -19.19
N TYR A 132 8.69 3.96 -18.29
CA TYR A 132 8.58 5.33 -17.84
C TYR A 132 9.78 5.70 -16.96
N PHE A 133 10.39 6.84 -17.27
CA PHE A 133 11.37 7.50 -16.42
C PHE A 133 10.87 8.89 -16.04
N GLU A 134 11.10 9.27 -14.79
CA GLU A 134 10.98 10.67 -14.40
C GLU A 134 11.95 11.52 -15.26
N SER A 135 11.47 12.69 -15.70
CA SER A 135 12.24 13.61 -16.54
C SER A 135 13.64 13.90 -15.99
N SER A 136 13.77 14.12 -14.68
CA SER A 136 15.06 14.39 -14.03
C SER A 136 16.03 13.20 -14.13
N PHE A 137 15.53 11.97 -13.94
CA PHE A 137 16.30 10.73 -14.05
C PHE A 137 16.76 10.51 -15.49
N TYR A 138 15.86 10.69 -16.46
CA TYR A 138 16.19 10.54 -17.88
C TYR A 138 17.28 11.52 -18.31
N GLN A 139 17.15 12.81 -17.95
CA GLN A 139 18.15 13.83 -18.32
C GLN A 139 19.51 13.55 -17.68
N THR A 140 19.54 13.17 -16.41
CA THR A 140 20.79 12.82 -15.70
C THR A 140 21.53 11.69 -16.41
N TRP A 141 20.82 10.62 -16.80
CA TRP A 141 21.45 9.50 -17.50
C TRP A 141 21.77 9.79 -18.96
N LEU A 142 20.98 10.65 -19.62
CA LEU A 142 21.28 11.10 -20.97
C LEU A 142 22.59 11.89 -21.00
N GLU A 143 22.77 12.84 -20.08
CA GLU A 143 24.03 13.58 -19.92
C GLU A 143 25.19 12.63 -19.61
N ARG A 144 24.98 11.69 -18.67
CA ARG A 144 26.03 10.74 -18.30
C ARG A 144 26.45 9.85 -19.47
N LEU A 145 25.50 9.25 -20.19
CA LEU A 145 25.77 8.39 -21.35
C LEU A 145 26.36 9.17 -22.53
N SER A 146 26.06 10.47 -22.62
CA SER A 146 26.58 11.35 -23.67
C SER A 146 28.04 11.75 -23.48
N SER A 147 28.57 11.65 -22.25
CA SER A 147 29.94 12.06 -21.93
C SER A 147 30.97 10.98 -22.28
N ASN A 148 30.97 9.85 -21.56
CA ASN A 148 31.93 8.76 -21.68
C ASN A 148 31.24 7.41 -21.47
N PRO A 149 31.83 6.28 -21.92
CA PRO A 149 31.31 4.94 -21.60
C PRO A 149 31.13 4.74 -20.09
N LEU A 150 30.14 3.92 -19.72
CA LEU A 150 29.87 3.61 -18.32
C LEU A 150 30.94 2.67 -17.75
N SER A 151 31.32 2.91 -16.49
CA SER A 151 32.00 1.93 -15.68
C SER A 151 31.10 0.73 -15.38
N ASN A 152 31.68 -0.35 -14.86
CA ASN A 152 30.92 -1.54 -14.45
C ASN A 152 29.92 -1.20 -13.33
N GLU A 153 30.31 -0.31 -12.42
CA GLU A 153 29.51 0.16 -11.29
C GLU A 153 28.36 1.04 -11.76
N GLU A 154 28.63 2.01 -12.63
CA GLU A 154 27.60 2.91 -13.17
C GLU A 154 26.56 2.15 -14.00
N PHE A 155 26.99 1.17 -14.79
CA PHE A 155 26.06 0.30 -15.50
C PHE A 155 25.20 -0.53 -14.54
N THR A 156 25.80 -1.07 -13.48
CA THR A 156 25.04 -1.80 -12.45
C THR A 156 24.00 -0.89 -11.78
N ASP A 157 24.36 0.36 -11.50
CA ASP A 157 23.42 1.35 -10.92
C ASP A 157 22.27 1.67 -11.85
N LEU A 158 22.58 1.91 -13.13
CA LEU A 158 21.57 2.20 -14.13
C LEU A 158 20.58 1.05 -14.27
N VAL A 159 21.08 -0.18 -14.40
CA VAL A 159 20.24 -1.38 -14.49
C VAL A 159 19.43 -1.59 -13.21
N SER A 160 20.03 -1.42 -12.04
CA SER A 160 19.32 -1.52 -10.76
C SER A 160 18.19 -0.48 -10.65
N ASN A 161 18.45 0.76 -11.04
CA ASN A 161 17.44 1.81 -11.06
C ASN A 161 16.31 1.51 -12.04
N ILE A 162 16.62 0.96 -13.21
CA ILE A 162 15.63 0.51 -14.20
C ILE A 162 14.74 -0.59 -13.61
N GLN A 163 15.33 -1.58 -12.95
CA GLN A 163 14.60 -2.68 -12.30
C GLN A 163 13.67 -2.19 -11.18
N GLN A 164 13.96 -1.03 -10.58
CA GLN A 164 13.14 -0.36 -9.57
C GLN A 164 12.05 0.56 -10.18
N THR A 165 11.72 0.44 -11.47
CA THR A 165 10.56 1.13 -12.05
C THR A 165 9.28 0.26 -11.89
N PRO A 166 8.09 0.88 -11.74
CA PRO A 166 6.82 0.15 -11.68
C PRO A 166 6.61 -0.81 -12.85
N ILE A 167 6.97 -0.39 -14.07
CA ILE A 167 6.80 -1.18 -15.30
C ILE A 167 7.76 -2.37 -15.33
N SER A 168 9.05 -2.17 -14.99
CA SER A 168 9.99 -3.29 -14.91
C SER A 168 9.62 -4.28 -13.83
N PHE A 169 9.13 -3.79 -12.68
CA PHE A 169 8.64 -4.66 -11.63
C PHE A 169 7.41 -5.46 -12.07
N TYR A 170 6.44 -4.82 -12.73
CA TYR A 170 5.25 -5.48 -13.26
C TYR A 170 5.60 -6.63 -14.22
N ARG A 171 6.51 -6.38 -15.18
CA ARG A 171 6.99 -7.40 -16.12
C ARG A 171 7.69 -8.56 -15.41
N ASN A 172 8.51 -8.26 -14.40
CA ASN A 172 9.16 -9.30 -13.59
C ASN A 172 8.13 -10.12 -12.81
N LEU A 173 7.12 -9.46 -12.23
CA LEU A 173 6.03 -10.13 -11.51
C LEU A 173 5.27 -11.08 -12.43
N GLN A 174 4.93 -10.68 -13.65
CA GLN A 174 4.30 -11.56 -14.64
C GLN A 174 5.17 -12.80 -14.92
N ALA A 175 6.46 -12.61 -15.19
CA ALA A 175 7.39 -13.73 -15.39
C ALA A 175 7.51 -14.64 -14.15
N CYS A 176 7.46 -14.08 -12.94
CA CYS A 176 7.45 -14.86 -11.69
C CYS A 176 6.15 -15.66 -11.52
N LEU A 177 5.00 -15.09 -11.89
CA LEU A 177 3.69 -15.74 -11.84
C LEU A 177 3.65 -16.92 -12.83
N GLU A 178 4.09 -16.71 -14.08
CA GLU A 178 4.18 -17.75 -15.12
C GLU A 178 5.11 -18.91 -14.72
N SER A 179 6.22 -18.60 -14.05
CA SER A 179 7.20 -19.59 -13.60
C SER A 179 6.88 -20.22 -12.24
N GLY A 180 5.82 -19.77 -11.56
CA GLY A 180 5.45 -20.26 -10.22
C GLY A 180 6.49 -19.94 -9.12
N SER A 181 7.28 -18.87 -9.29
CA SER A 181 8.41 -18.52 -8.41
C SER A 181 8.12 -17.37 -7.43
N VAL A 182 6.84 -17.04 -7.23
CA VAL A 182 6.37 -15.89 -6.44
C VAL A 182 6.64 -16.07 -4.95
N ASN A 183 7.13 -15.00 -4.32
CA ASN A 183 7.25 -14.87 -2.87
C ASN A 183 7.00 -13.42 -2.44
N LEU A 184 6.97 -13.14 -1.14
CA LEU A 184 6.69 -11.77 -0.65
C LEU A 184 7.68 -10.71 -1.16
N ALA A 185 8.95 -11.07 -1.41
CA ALA A 185 9.92 -10.11 -1.96
C ALA A 185 9.70 -9.83 -3.45
N THR A 186 9.06 -10.73 -4.19
CA THR A 186 8.65 -10.48 -5.59
C THR A 186 7.31 -9.76 -5.69
N LEU A 187 6.55 -9.66 -4.59
CA LEU A 187 5.28 -8.91 -4.54
C LEU A 187 5.45 -7.51 -3.96
N VAL A 188 6.37 -7.31 -3.02
CA VAL A 188 6.52 -6.04 -2.30
C VAL A 188 7.94 -5.50 -2.45
N PRO A 189 8.15 -4.49 -3.33
CA PRO A 189 9.40 -3.76 -3.45
C PRO A 189 9.86 -3.16 -2.13
N GLN A 190 11.17 -3.10 -1.94
CA GLN A 190 11.77 -2.68 -0.66
C GLN A 190 12.31 -1.25 -0.69
N GLU A 191 12.38 -0.65 -1.87
CA GLU A 191 13.07 0.61 -2.11
C GLU A 191 12.08 1.76 -2.11
N LEU A 192 12.40 2.85 -1.40
CA LEU A 192 11.56 4.05 -1.34
C LEU A 192 11.31 4.65 -2.73
N CYS A 193 12.36 4.73 -3.54
CA CYS A 193 12.31 5.32 -4.88
C CYS A 193 11.31 4.60 -5.82
N TYR A 194 11.07 3.30 -5.59
CA TYR A 194 10.06 2.55 -6.32
C TYR A 194 8.66 3.16 -6.09
N TYR A 195 8.31 3.38 -4.82
CA TYR A 195 6.99 3.90 -4.46
C TYR A 195 6.80 5.35 -4.88
N GLU A 196 7.85 6.17 -4.81
CA GLU A 196 7.79 7.54 -5.35
C GLU A 196 7.54 7.57 -6.86
N ARG A 197 8.05 6.59 -7.61
CA ARG A 197 7.76 6.44 -9.05
C ARG A 197 6.37 5.83 -9.32
N LEU A 198 5.85 5.06 -8.37
CA LEU A 198 4.53 4.43 -8.47
C LEU A 198 3.39 5.40 -8.16
N VAL A 199 3.53 6.20 -7.11
CA VAL A 199 2.44 7.08 -6.61
C VAL A 199 2.79 8.57 -6.63
N GLY A 200 3.98 8.94 -7.10
CA GLY A 200 4.42 10.33 -7.15
C GLY A 200 5.10 10.74 -5.86
N LYS A 201 6.03 11.69 -5.92
CA LYS A 201 6.84 12.10 -4.77
C LYS A 201 5.99 12.77 -3.70
N LEU A 202 6.20 12.40 -2.44
CA LEU A 202 5.58 13.08 -1.30
C LEU A 202 6.19 14.47 -1.07
N GLY A 203 7.51 14.61 -1.21
CA GLY A 203 8.22 15.84 -0.88
C GLY A 203 8.07 16.22 0.59
N SER A 204 7.58 17.44 0.86
CA SER A 204 7.32 17.95 2.22
C SER A 204 5.83 17.94 2.59
N CYS A 205 4.97 17.32 1.77
CA CYS A 205 3.53 17.33 1.99
C CYS A 205 3.16 16.55 3.25
N SER A 206 2.24 17.12 4.03
CA SER A 206 1.73 16.50 5.26
C SER A 206 0.24 16.17 5.17
N LYS A 207 -0.44 16.70 4.16
CA LYS A 207 -1.88 16.51 3.90
C LYS A 207 -2.12 15.91 2.52
N VAL A 208 -3.28 15.28 2.36
CA VAL A 208 -3.68 14.60 1.12
C VAL A 208 -3.81 15.60 -0.02
N GLU A 209 -4.44 16.75 0.20
CA GLU A 209 -4.68 17.76 -0.83
C GLU A 209 -3.35 18.35 -1.35
N GLU A 210 -2.38 18.57 -0.45
CA GLU A 210 -1.03 19.02 -0.81
C GLU A 210 -0.32 17.98 -1.70
N TYR A 211 -0.40 16.70 -1.31
CA TYR A 211 0.17 15.59 -2.07
C TYR A 211 -0.48 15.40 -3.45
N ILE A 212 -1.80 15.57 -3.55
CA ILE A 212 -2.50 15.45 -4.84
C ILE A 212 -1.92 16.45 -5.84
N GLU A 213 -1.78 17.71 -5.43
CA GLU A 213 -1.28 18.78 -6.32
C GLU A 213 0.23 18.69 -6.59
N ALA A 214 1.05 18.34 -5.59
CA ALA A 214 2.51 18.36 -5.72
C ALA A 214 3.14 17.02 -6.11
N GLY A 215 2.43 15.90 -5.95
CA GLY A 215 2.93 14.55 -6.14
C GLY A 215 2.16 13.76 -7.21
N ALA A 216 0.88 13.45 -6.94
CA ALA A 216 0.08 12.59 -7.81
C ALA A 216 -0.18 13.21 -9.19
N LYS A 217 -0.58 14.48 -9.23
CA LYS A 217 -0.92 15.18 -10.48
C LYS A 217 0.27 15.37 -11.42
N PRO A 218 1.48 15.78 -10.97
CA PRO A 218 2.67 15.77 -11.81
C PRO A 218 2.99 14.38 -12.35
N LEU A 219 2.90 13.33 -11.54
CA LEU A 219 3.13 11.95 -12.01
C LEU A 219 2.15 11.57 -13.12
N ILE A 220 0.84 11.80 -12.91
CA ILE A 220 -0.20 11.48 -13.89
C ILE A 220 0.07 12.22 -15.21
N LYS A 221 0.42 13.50 -15.13
CA LYS A 221 0.79 14.29 -16.30
C LYS A 221 1.98 13.68 -17.04
N ASP A 222 3.07 13.40 -16.34
CA ASP A 222 4.29 12.85 -16.95
C ASP A 222 4.06 11.47 -17.58
N LEU A 223 3.21 10.62 -16.96
CA LEU A 223 2.81 9.33 -17.52
C LEU A 223 2.05 9.50 -18.84
N LEU A 224 1.06 10.40 -18.87
CA LEU A 224 0.25 10.66 -20.07
C LEU A 224 1.08 11.30 -21.21
N GLU A 225 2.08 12.12 -20.88
CA GLU A 225 3.02 12.70 -21.86
C GLU A 225 4.03 11.66 -22.40
N TRP A 226 4.43 10.69 -21.58
CA TRP A 226 5.36 9.63 -21.96
C TRP A 226 4.78 8.69 -23.03
N ASN A 227 3.59 8.16 -22.77
CA ASN A 227 2.89 7.26 -23.68
C ASN A 227 1.39 7.37 -23.40
N SER A 228 0.57 7.80 -24.36
CA SER A 228 -0.86 8.06 -24.14
C SER A 228 -1.59 6.83 -23.57
N THR A 229 -1.45 5.68 -24.23
CA THR A 229 -2.15 4.43 -23.88
C THR A 229 -1.60 3.80 -22.60
N GLN A 230 -0.30 3.54 -22.54
CA GLN A 230 0.31 2.91 -21.36
C GLN A 230 0.30 3.85 -20.16
N GLY A 231 0.60 5.14 -20.38
CA GLY A 231 0.53 6.17 -19.36
C GLY A 231 -0.83 6.28 -18.72
N PHE A 232 -1.92 6.22 -19.50
CA PHE A 232 -3.28 6.16 -18.97
C PHE A 232 -3.47 4.93 -18.07
N LEU A 233 -3.09 3.73 -18.53
CA LEU A 233 -3.21 2.49 -17.74
C LEU A 233 -2.38 2.50 -16.44
N TYR A 234 -1.24 3.19 -16.41
CA TYR A 234 -0.39 3.34 -15.22
C TYR A 234 -0.77 4.52 -14.32
N ALA A 235 -1.56 5.48 -14.81
CA ALA A 235 -2.13 6.54 -13.98
C ALA A 235 -3.31 6.04 -13.13
N LEU A 236 -4.07 5.07 -13.63
CA LEU A 236 -5.29 4.57 -12.96
C LEU A 236 -5.07 3.89 -11.59
N PRO A 237 -4.00 3.09 -11.35
CA PRO A 237 -3.69 2.53 -10.02
C PRO A 237 -3.52 3.60 -8.92
N VAL A 238 -3.19 4.84 -9.30
CA VAL A 238 -3.01 5.96 -8.36
C VAL A 238 -4.38 6.54 -7.94
N CYS A 239 -5.48 6.19 -8.62
CA CYS A 239 -6.82 6.72 -8.37
C CYS A 239 -7.53 6.05 -7.19
N SER A 240 -6.88 5.94 -6.03
CA SER A 240 -7.49 5.40 -4.80
C SER A 240 -8.53 6.34 -4.18
N MET A 241 -8.58 7.60 -4.64
CA MET A 241 -9.54 8.63 -4.23
C MET A 241 -10.06 9.36 -5.46
N GLY A 242 -11.37 9.64 -5.52
CA GLY A 242 -12.00 10.27 -6.68
C GLY A 242 -11.48 11.68 -7.02
N LEU A 243 -10.81 12.38 -6.08
CA LEU A 243 -10.13 13.65 -6.38
C LEU A 243 -8.92 13.47 -7.32
N ILE A 244 -8.20 12.36 -7.22
CA ILE A 244 -7.03 12.06 -8.06
C ILE A 244 -7.48 11.75 -9.50
N ALA A 245 -8.58 11.00 -9.65
CA ALA A 245 -9.12 10.64 -10.97
C ALA A 245 -9.47 11.86 -11.83
N LYS A 246 -9.78 13.01 -11.22
CA LYS A 246 -10.11 14.27 -11.93
C LYS A 246 -8.93 14.85 -12.73
N ASP A 247 -7.71 14.47 -12.37
CA ASP A 247 -6.49 14.93 -13.04
C ASP A 247 -6.08 14.00 -14.20
N VAL A 248 -6.71 12.84 -14.34
CA VAL A 248 -6.48 11.94 -15.48
C VAL A 248 -7.21 12.49 -16.71
N ARG A 249 -6.43 12.76 -17.76
CA ARG A 249 -6.89 13.35 -19.03
C ARG A 249 -6.93 12.27 -20.12
N ILE A 250 -7.90 12.37 -21.02
CA ILE A 250 -8.07 11.42 -22.16
C ILE A 250 -7.96 12.10 -23.53
N GLU A 251 -7.74 13.41 -23.56
CA GLU A 251 -7.66 14.20 -24.79
C GLU A 251 -6.48 13.80 -25.69
N GLY A 252 -5.46 13.14 -25.13
CA GLY A 252 -4.31 12.61 -25.87
C GLY A 252 -4.52 11.21 -26.48
N LEU A 253 -5.65 10.55 -26.20
CA LEU A 253 -5.97 9.22 -26.70
C LEU A 253 -6.85 9.28 -27.94
N GLY A 254 -6.46 8.56 -28.99
CA GLY A 254 -7.32 8.34 -30.14
C GLY A 254 -8.57 7.57 -29.76
N ARG A 255 -9.67 7.75 -30.50
CA ARG A 255 -10.95 7.09 -30.23
C ARG A 255 -10.83 5.55 -30.17
N GLU A 256 -10.10 4.97 -31.11
CA GLU A 256 -9.87 3.52 -31.17
C GLU A 256 -9.01 3.03 -30.00
N GLU A 257 -7.96 3.77 -29.64
CA GLU A 257 -7.10 3.46 -28.50
C GLU A 257 -7.92 3.49 -27.20
N LEU A 258 -8.80 4.48 -27.05
CA LEU A 258 -9.66 4.61 -25.88
C LEU A 258 -10.64 3.43 -25.76
N ILE A 259 -11.24 2.99 -26.87
CA ILE A 259 -12.09 1.79 -26.89
C ILE A 259 -11.30 0.55 -26.45
N GLN A 260 -10.12 0.31 -27.05
CA GLN A 260 -9.28 -0.85 -26.72
C GLN A 260 -8.85 -0.86 -25.24
N VAL A 261 -8.52 0.31 -24.70
CA VAL A 261 -8.15 0.47 -23.29
C VAL A 261 -9.32 0.13 -22.36
N TYR A 262 -10.53 0.62 -22.65
CA TYR A 262 -11.71 0.35 -21.83
C TYR A 262 -12.20 -1.10 -21.96
N GLU A 263 -12.05 -1.70 -23.15
CA GLU A 263 -12.27 -3.13 -23.36
C GLU A 263 -11.31 -3.96 -22.49
N TRP A 264 -10.01 -3.68 -22.54
CA TRP A 264 -9.02 -4.33 -21.69
C TRP A 264 -9.30 -4.12 -20.19
N LEU A 265 -9.73 -2.92 -19.78
CA LEU A 265 -10.09 -2.64 -18.38
C LEU A 265 -11.29 -3.45 -17.91
N ALA A 266 -12.30 -3.62 -18.76
CA ALA A 266 -13.49 -4.42 -18.44
C ALA A 266 -13.14 -5.90 -18.28
N GLU A 267 -12.20 -6.42 -19.07
CA GLU A 267 -11.80 -7.83 -19.02
C GLU A 267 -10.75 -8.11 -17.94
N HIS A 268 -9.66 -7.34 -17.91
CA HIS A 268 -8.44 -7.65 -17.13
C HIS A 268 -8.13 -6.63 -16.03
N GLY A 269 -8.76 -5.45 -16.07
CA GLY A 269 -8.44 -4.35 -15.17
C GLY A 269 -8.60 -4.71 -13.69
N ASP A 270 -7.73 -4.17 -12.84
CA ASP A 270 -7.87 -4.26 -11.40
C ASP A 270 -9.00 -3.32 -10.88
N PRO A 271 -9.60 -3.59 -9.71
CA PRO A 271 -10.77 -2.83 -9.27
C PRO A 271 -10.52 -1.32 -9.04
N ILE A 272 -9.32 -0.92 -8.58
CA ILE A 272 -8.97 0.50 -8.40
C ILE A 272 -8.95 1.21 -9.75
N SER A 273 -8.29 0.60 -10.74
CA SER A 273 -8.20 1.17 -12.08
C SER A 273 -9.56 1.21 -12.79
N ARG A 274 -10.39 0.18 -12.62
CA ARG A 274 -11.76 0.11 -13.14
C ARG A 274 -12.62 1.27 -12.63
N VAL A 275 -12.60 1.55 -11.32
CA VAL A 275 -13.36 2.65 -10.73
C VAL A 275 -12.83 4.01 -11.18
N GLY A 276 -11.50 4.19 -11.19
CA GLY A 276 -10.88 5.41 -11.72
C GLY A 276 -11.25 5.67 -13.18
N ALA A 277 -11.28 4.61 -14.01
CA ALA A 277 -11.68 4.72 -15.41
C ALA A 277 -13.16 5.08 -15.57
N ILE A 278 -14.06 4.50 -14.77
CA ILE A 278 -15.48 4.91 -14.77
C ILE A 278 -15.60 6.40 -14.43
N GLU A 279 -14.93 6.85 -13.37
CA GLU A 279 -14.97 8.24 -12.97
C GLU A 279 -14.54 9.14 -14.14
N VAL A 280 -13.40 8.86 -14.76
CA VAL A 280 -12.90 9.57 -15.95
C VAL A 280 -13.92 9.53 -17.10
N ALA A 281 -14.44 8.37 -17.47
CA ALA A 281 -15.39 8.24 -18.58
C ALA A 281 -16.66 9.07 -18.35
N LEU A 282 -17.16 9.14 -17.11
CA LEU A 282 -18.34 9.93 -16.78
C LEU A 282 -18.13 11.43 -16.98
N PHE A 283 -16.90 11.95 -16.81
CA PHE A 283 -16.56 13.34 -17.15
C PHE A 283 -16.70 13.65 -18.64
N HIS A 284 -16.62 12.62 -19.49
CA HIS A 284 -16.63 12.75 -20.95
C HIS A 284 -17.75 11.96 -21.62
N SER A 285 -18.78 11.55 -20.87
CA SER A 285 -19.89 10.73 -21.38
C SER A 285 -20.70 11.39 -22.51
N ASP A 286 -20.65 12.72 -22.62
CA ASP A 286 -21.26 13.50 -23.68
C ASP A 286 -20.44 13.52 -24.98
N THR A 287 -19.11 13.44 -24.89
CA THR A 287 -18.20 13.48 -26.04
C THR A 287 -17.71 12.09 -26.48
N HIS A 288 -17.75 11.10 -25.59
CA HIS A 288 -17.33 9.72 -25.84
C HIS A 288 -18.43 8.70 -25.47
N PRO A 289 -19.61 8.76 -26.11
CA PRO A 289 -20.71 7.84 -25.83
C PRO A 289 -20.36 6.37 -26.12
N GLU A 290 -19.36 6.10 -26.98
CA GLU A 290 -18.82 4.77 -27.26
C GLU A 290 -18.30 4.03 -26.02
N LEU A 291 -17.99 4.73 -24.91
CA LEU A 291 -17.51 4.10 -23.68
C LEU A 291 -18.63 3.50 -22.82
N THR A 292 -19.89 3.82 -23.12
CA THR A 292 -21.05 3.39 -22.35
C THR A 292 -21.10 1.88 -22.10
N PRO A 293 -20.86 1.00 -23.09
CA PRO A 293 -20.91 -0.45 -22.87
C PRO A 293 -19.87 -0.94 -21.86
N PHE A 294 -18.68 -0.34 -21.84
CA PHE A 294 -17.62 -0.74 -20.89
C PHE A 294 -17.93 -0.26 -19.48
N ILE A 295 -18.49 0.95 -19.33
CA ILE A 295 -18.97 1.45 -18.03
C ILE A 295 -20.05 0.49 -17.49
N GLU A 296 -21.01 0.10 -18.35
CA GLU A 296 -22.05 -0.86 -17.98
C GLU A 296 -21.46 -2.17 -17.47
N THR A 297 -20.55 -2.79 -18.23
CA THR A 297 -19.91 -4.06 -17.84
C THR A 297 -19.23 -3.94 -16.50
N ILE A 298 -18.37 -2.93 -16.32
CA ILE A 298 -17.60 -2.76 -15.08
C ILE A 298 -18.51 -2.53 -13.87
N VAL A 299 -19.56 -1.71 -14.01
CA VAL A 299 -20.51 -1.42 -12.93
C VAL A 299 -21.34 -2.67 -12.58
N LYS A 300 -21.80 -3.42 -13.59
CA LYS A 300 -22.55 -4.66 -13.35
C LYS A 300 -21.70 -5.73 -12.67
N ASP A 301 -20.44 -5.88 -13.10
CA ASP A 301 -19.48 -6.77 -12.44
C ASP A 301 -19.32 -6.39 -10.96
N LEU A 302 -19.12 -5.10 -10.66
CA LEU A 302 -19.02 -4.58 -9.29
C LEU A 302 -20.28 -4.86 -8.45
N ILE A 303 -21.48 -4.64 -9.03
CA ILE A 303 -22.75 -4.89 -8.35
C ILE A 303 -22.91 -6.38 -8.07
N SER A 304 -22.54 -7.24 -9.02
CA SER A 304 -22.70 -8.69 -8.94
C SER A 304 -21.61 -9.42 -8.13
N ASP A 305 -20.50 -8.75 -7.82
CA ASP A 305 -19.40 -9.34 -7.06
C ASP A 305 -19.86 -9.77 -5.66
N LYS A 306 -19.66 -11.06 -5.37
CA LYS A 306 -20.04 -11.70 -4.12
C LYS A 306 -18.86 -11.67 -3.17
N THR A 307 -18.81 -10.63 -2.35
CA THR A 307 -17.73 -10.30 -1.42
C THR A 307 -17.49 -11.34 -0.32
N ASP A 308 -18.42 -12.27 -0.11
CA ASP A 308 -18.30 -13.42 0.78
C ASP A 308 -17.59 -14.63 0.15
N ASN A 309 -17.35 -14.59 -1.17
CA ASN A 309 -16.67 -15.65 -1.91
C ASN A 309 -15.17 -15.35 -2.10
N ASP A 310 -14.33 -16.37 -1.95
CA ASP A 310 -12.89 -16.28 -2.17
C ASP A 310 -12.50 -15.95 -3.62
N SER A 311 -13.41 -16.17 -4.58
CA SER A 311 -13.23 -15.77 -5.99
C SER A 311 -13.55 -14.30 -6.26
N SER A 312 -13.98 -13.52 -5.26
CA SER A 312 -14.28 -12.09 -5.42
C SER A 312 -13.02 -11.30 -5.76
N MET A 313 -13.14 -10.42 -6.75
CA MET A 313 -12.05 -9.50 -7.13
C MET A 313 -11.75 -8.51 -6.01
N LEU A 314 -12.77 -8.08 -5.25
CA LEU A 314 -12.59 -7.18 -4.12
C LEU A 314 -11.97 -7.89 -2.91
N MET A 315 -12.28 -9.18 -2.70
CA MET A 315 -11.60 -9.99 -1.71
C MET A 315 -10.11 -10.14 -2.03
N LEU A 316 -9.77 -10.44 -3.29
CA LEU A 316 -8.39 -10.50 -3.75
C LEU A 316 -7.67 -9.16 -3.56
N LEU A 317 -8.31 -8.04 -3.96
CA LEU A 317 -7.75 -6.70 -3.78
C LEU A 317 -7.48 -6.39 -2.30
N SER A 318 -8.46 -6.61 -1.41
CA SER A 318 -8.28 -6.34 0.02
C SER A 318 -7.13 -7.17 0.60
N SER A 319 -7.03 -8.44 0.19
CA SER A 319 -5.98 -9.35 0.64
C SER A 319 -4.59 -8.89 0.18
N MET A 320 -4.47 -8.43 -1.08
CA MET A 320 -3.22 -7.86 -1.59
C MET A 320 -2.84 -6.56 -0.88
N ILE A 321 -3.80 -5.67 -0.62
CA ILE A 321 -3.54 -4.43 0.13
C ILE A 321 -3.02 -4.75 1.54
N ILE A 322 -3.67 -5.69 2.24
CA ILE A 322 -3.26 -6.14 3.58
C ILE A 322 -1.84 -6.71 3.56
N ILE A 323 -1.48 -7.53 2.55
CA ILE A 323 -0.12 -8.09 2.43
C ILE A 323 0.90 -6.98 2.21
N VAL A 324 0.66 -6.11 1.23
CA VAL A 324 1.60 -5.04 0.87
C VAL A 324 1.81 -4.13 2.07
N ALA A 325 0.72 -3.66 2.69
CA ALA A 325 0.79 -2.78 3.86
C ALA A 325 1.46 -3.46 5.06
N SER A 326 1.21 -4.76 5.28
CA SER A 326 1.89 -5.54 6.34
C SER A 326 3.39 -5.62 6.10
N GLU A 327 3.84 -5.86 4.87
CA GLU A 327 5.25 -5.93 4.52
C GLU A 327 5.94 -4.55 4.61
N LEU A 328 5.26 -3.49 4.16
CA LEU A 328 5.74 -2.11 4.33
C LEU A 328 5.98 -1.79 5.81
N ALA A 329 4.98 -2.06 6.65
CA ALA A 329 5.06 -1.83 8.10
C ALA A 329 6.15 -2.68 8.75
N ARG A 330 6.19 -3.99 8.45
CA ARG A 330 7.17 -4.93 9.02
C ARG A 330 8.61 -4.57 8.68
N LYS A 331 8.87 -4.08 7.46
CA LYS A 331 10.21 -3.66 7.02
C LYS A 331 10.53 -2.20 7.35
N GLY A 332 9.57 -1.43 7.83
CA GLY A 332 9.75 0.01 8.07
C GLY A 332 9.88 0.83 6.79
N ILE A 333 9.42 0.30 5.65
CA ILE A 333 9.38 1.05 4.39
C ILE A 333 8.29 2.11 4.54
N LEU A 334 8.59 3.36 4.14
CA LEU A 334 7.68 4.50 4.29
C LEU A 334 7.28 4.79 5.76
N ARG A 335 8.08 4.36 6.74
CA ARG A 335 7.79 4.58 8.17
C ARG A 335 7.61 6.06 8.51
N ASP A 336 8.46 6.92 7.94
CA ASP A 336 8.50 8.36 8.24
C ASP A 336 7.55 9.18 7.36
N THR A 337 6.63 8.53 6.63
CA THR A 337 5.63 9.21 5.79
C THR A 337 4.25 9.24 6.45
N PRO A 338 3.38 10.20 6.09
CA PRO A 338 2.01 10.22 6.56
C PRO A 338 1.24 8.93 6.19
N PRO A 339 0.30 8.46 7.04
CA PRO A 339 -0.39 7.20 6.79
C PRO A 339 -1.14 7.12 5.46
N PHE A 340 -1.76 8.22 4.98
CA PHE A 340 -2.44 8.25 3.69
C PHE A 340 -1.47 7.92 2.54
N TYR A 341 -0.23 8.41 2.59
CA TYR A 341 0.75 8.18 1.52
C TYR A 341 1.22 6.73 1.51
N ARG A 342 1.47 6.15 2.69
CA ARG A 342 1.77 4.72 2.82
C ARG A 342 0.60 3.84 2.36
N LYS A 343 -0.64 4.21 2.67
CA LYS A 343 -1.85 3.51 2.17
C LYS A 343 -1.97 3.63 0.65
N GLN A 344 -1.75 4.82 0.10
CA GLN A 344 -1.74 5.06 -1.34
C GLN A 344 -0.72 4.18 -2.06
N ALA A 345 0.51 4.10 -1.54
CA ALA A 345 1.55 3.21 -2.05
C ALA A 345 1.14 1.73 -1.99
N ALA A 346 0.52 1.30 -0.87
CA ALA A 346 0.04 -0.07 -0.73
C ALA A 346 -1.10 -0.41 -1.70
N ILE A 347 -2.05 0.50 -1.90
CA ILE A 347 -3.18 0.32 -2.80
C ILE A 347 -2.73 0.26 -4.25
N ALA A 348 -1.89 1.20 -4.70
CA ALA A 348 -1.37 1.20 -6.07
C ALA A 348 -0.54 -0.06 -6.36
N GLN A 349 0.26 -0.53 -5.40
CA GLN A 349 1.03 -1.75 -5.57
C GLN A 349 0.13 -2.99 -5.61
N ALA A 350 -0.87 -3.06 -4.73
CA ALA A 350 -1.85 -4.14 -4.74
C ALA A 350 -2.63 -4.18 -6.06
N SER A 351 -3.00 -3.01 -6.60
CA SER A 351 -3.63 -2.85 -7.90
C SER A 351 -2.77 -3.45 -9.03
N LEU A 352 -1.46 -3.17 -9.06
CA LEU A 352 -0.54 -3.79 -10.03
C LEU A 352 -0.42 -5.31 -9.87
N ILE A 353 -0.42 -5.83 -8.63
CA ILE A 353 -0.38 -7.28 -8.38
C ILE A 353 -1.66 -7.95 -8.87
N VAL A 354 -2.84 -7.39 -8.53
CA VAL A 354 -4.14 -7.92 -8.96
C VAL A 354 -4.23 -7.93 -10.48
N ARG A 355 -3.77 -6.87 -11.13
CA ARG A 355 -3.69 -6.80 -12.60
C ARG A 355 -2.83 -7.92 -13.17
N ALA A 356 -1.64 -8.16 -12.62
CA ALA A 356 -0.76 -9.24 -13.09
C ALA A 356 -1.40 -10.62 -12.89
N ILE A 357 -2.15 -10.82 -11.81
CA ILE A 357 -2.90 -12.06 -11.55
C ILE A 357 -4.03 -12.23 -12.57
N ASN A 358 -4.81 -11.18 -12.84
CA ASN A 358 -5.92 -11.22 -13.81
C ASN A 358 -5.45 -11.51 -15.24
N GLU A 359 -4.27 -11.02 -15.62
CA GLU A 359 -3.64 -11.34 -16.91
C GLU A 359 -3.00 -12.74 -16.95
N SER A 360 -2.87 -13.40 -15.80
CA SER A 360 -2.30 -14.74 -15.70
C SER A 360 -3.40 -15.80 -15.61
N ASN A 361 -3.12 -17.03 -16.05
CA ASN A 361 -4.02 -18.17 -15.85
C ASN A 361 -3.95 -18.72 -14.39
N ILE A 362 -4.08 -17.84 -13.41
CA ILE A 362 -4.01 -18.16 -11.98
C ILE A 362 -5.41 -18.05 -11.39
N ASP A 363 -5.83 -19.08 -10.64
CA ASP A 363 -7.10 -19.06 -9.91
C ASP A 363 -7.06 -18.06 -8.73
N PRO A 364 -7.89 -16.99 -8.74
CA PRO A 364 -7.95 -16.00 -7.68
C PRO A 364 -8.28 -16.60 -6.31
N THR A 365 -9.08 -17.66 -6.27
CA THR A 365 -9.50 -18.35 -5.04
C THR A 365 -8.28 -18.90 -4.30
N SER A 366 -7.43 -19.61 -5.03
CA SER A 366 -6.17 -20.16 -4.51
C SER A 366 -5.23 -19.07 -3.98
N VAL A 367 -5.16 -17.91 -4.66
CA VAL A 367 -4.38 -16.78 -4.18
C VAL A 367 -4.96 -16.24 -2.88
N THR A 368 -6.25 -15.89 -2.84
CA THR A 368 -6.92 -15.38 -1.63
C THR A 368 -6.70 -16.31 -0.43
N GLN A 369 -6.84 -17.63 -0.61
CA GLN A 369 -6.60 -18.59 0.47
C GLN A 369 -5.14 -18.63 0.93
N TRP A 370 -4.20 -18.57 -0.02
CA TRP A 370 -2.77 -18.48 0.28
C TRP A 370 -2.46 -17.23 1.12
N THR A 371 -3.03 -16.07 0.80
CA THR A 371 -2.79 -14.83 1.55
C THR A 371 -3.19 -14.95 3.02
N ARG A 372 -4.35 -15.56 3.31
CA ARG A 372 -4.85 -15.76 4.67
C ARG A 372 -3.93 -16.70 5.46
N SER A 373 -3.36 -17.70 4.79
CA SER A 373 -2.45 -18.67 5.42
C SER A 373 -1.12 -18.05 5.89
N LEU A 374 -0.72 -16.89 5.35
CA LEU A 374 0.51 -16.20 5.75
C LEU A 374 0.46 -15.64 7.18
N GLY A 375 -0.75 -15.41 7.72
CA GLY A 375 -0.93 -14.92 9.08
C GLY A 375 -0.38 -13.52 9.34
N ILE A 376 -0.03 -12.74 8.31
CA ILE A 376 0.60 -11.41 8.46
C ILE A 376 -0.40 -10.25 8.62
N GLY A 377 -1.70 -10.49 8.42
CA GLY A 377 -2.73 -9.45 8.48
C GLY A 377 -2.84 -8.72 9.83
N HIS A 378 -2.39 -9.34 10.92
CA HIS A 378 -2.31 -8.68 12.23
C HIS A 378 -1.34 -7.49 12.23
N ILE A 379 -0.28 -7.50 11.38
CA ILE A 379 0.67 -6.40 11.28
C ILE A 379 -0.02 -5.18 10.65
N PHE A 380 -0.74 -5.38 9.55
CA PHE A 380 -1.58 -4.34 8.94
C PHE A 380 -2.58 -3.76 9.96
N PHE A 381 -3.29 -4.63 10.67
CA PHE A 381 -4.30 -4.20 11.63
C PHE A 381 -3.71 -3.33 12.75
N LEU A 382 -2.61 -3.77 13.36
CA LEU A 382 -1.92 -3.01 14.41
C LEU A 382 -1.34 -1.68 13.88
N GLN A 383 -0.76 -1.67 12.68
CA GLN A 383 -0.28 -0.43 12.05
C GLN A 383 -1.44 0.54 11.81
N GLY A 384 -2.57 0.05 11.30
CA GLY A 384 -3.76 0.88 11.09
C GLY A 384 -4.32 1.48 12.39
N LEU A 385 -4.28 0.73 13.49
CA LEU A 385 -4.65 1.27 14.81
C LEU A 385 -3.70 2.35 15.31
N ILE A 386 -2.39 2.24 15.04
CA ILE A 386 -1.41 3.31 15.33
C ILE A 386 -1.73 4.56 14.49
N ASP A 387 -2.09 4.35 13.22
CA ASP A 387 -2.37 5.43 12.26
C ASP A 387 -3.58 6.28 12.64
N LEU A 388 -4.53 5.74 13.42
CA LEU A 388 -5.70 6.49 13.92
C LEU A 388 -5.32 7.76 14.68
N ARG A 389 -4.12 7.82 15.27
CA ARG A 389 -3.60 9.05 15.88
C ARG A 389 -3.55 10.20 14.87
N CYS A 390 -3.20 9.93 13.62
CA CYS A 390 -3.21 10.92 12.54
C CYS A 390 -4.54 10.93 11.77
N GLU A 391 -5.16 9.77 11.59
CA GLU A 391 -6.31 9.53 10.71
C GLU A 391 -7.47 8.86 11.45
N PRO A 392 -8.14 9.56 12.38
CA PRO A 392 -9.05 8.96 13.36
C PRO A 392 -10.36 8.43 12.74
N ARG A 393 -10.67 8.82 11.49
CA ARG A 393 -11.91 8.42 10.82
C ARG A 393 -11.76 7.13 10.01
N TRP A 394 -10.55 6.68 9.70
CA TRP A 394 -10.34 5.50 8.85
C TRP A 394 -9.86 4.29 9.64
N LEU A 395 -10.79 3.40 9.97
CA LEU A 395 -10.51 2.19 10.74
C LEU A 395 -9.85 1.11 9.86
N PRO A 396 -8.91 0.31 10.39
CA PRO A 396 -8.31 -0.79 9.64
C PRO A 396 -9.34 -1.83 9.16
N ASP A 397 -10.47 -1.95 9.86
CA ASP A 397 -11.60 -2.81 9.48
C ASP A 397 -12.25 -2.43 8.15
N PHE A 398 -12.05 -1.19 7.68
CA PHE A 398 -12.58 -0.75 6.38
C PHE A 398 -11.82 -1.36 5.20
N MET A 399 -10.68 -2.00 5.43
CA MET A 399 -9.97 -2.75 4.40
C MET A 399 -10.54 -4.17 4.28
N CYS A 400 -11.80 -4.27 3.87
CA CYS A 400 -12.48 -5.53 3.57
C CYS A 400 -13.25 -5.42 2.24
N ALA A 401 -13.58 -6.57 1.64
CA ALA A 401 -14.25 -6.61 0.34
C ALA A 401 -15.60 -5.85 0.34
N ASP A 402 -16.40 -6.01 1.39
CA ASP A 402 -17.70 -5.33 1.55
C ASP A 402 -17.56 -3.82 1.57
N GLN A 403 -16.63 -3.30 2.36
CA GLN A 403 -16.43 -1.86 2.49
C GLN A 403 -15.77 -1.27 1.25
N LEU A 404 -14.85 -2.00 0.59
CA LEU A 404 -14.31 -1.58 -0.71
C LEU A 404 -15.42 -1.52 -1.78
N ARG A 405 -16.35 -2.48 -1.80
CA ARG A 405 -17.52 -2.44 -2.69
C ARG A 405 -18.37 -1.20 -2.43
N ALA A 406 -18.65 -0.92 -1.16
CA ALA A 406 -19.44 0.23 -0.75
C ALA A 406 -18.76 1.56 -1.13
N GLU A 407 -17.44 1.68 -0.88
CA GLU A 407 -16.60 2.82 -1.29
C GLU A 407 -16.68 3.06 -2.81
N PHE A 408 -16.53 2.00 -3.61
CA PHE A 408 -16.57 2.11 -5.07
C PHE A 408 -17.96 2.52 -5.59
N ILE A 409 -19.02 1.94 -5.01
CA ILE A 409 -20.40 2.35 -5.29
C ILE A 409 -20.61 3.83 -4.94
N GLY A 410 -20.10 4.28 -3.79
CA GLY A 410 -20.18 5.68 -3.36
C GLY A 410 -19.47 6.63 -4.32
N ARG A 411 -18.24 6.29 -4.71
CA ARG A 411 -17.44 7.06 -5.68
C ARG A 411 -18.12 7.20 -7.05
N ILE A 412 -18.64 6.09 -7.59
CA ILE A 412 -19.35 6.09 -8.88
C ILE A 412 -20.63 6.91 -8.77
N THR A 413 -21.41 6.73 -7.70
CA THR A 413 -22.66 7.46 -7.45
C THR A 413 -22.40 8.98 -7.35
N ASN A 414 -21.38 9.38 -6.58
CA ASN A 414 -21.00 10.78 -6.42
C ASN A 414 -20.58 11.41 -7.76
N THR A 415 -19.78 10.69 -8.55
CA THR A 415 -19.34 11.19 -9.86
C THR A 415 -20.49 11.26 -10.86
N ALA A 416 -21.37 10.26 -10.89
CA ALA A 416 -22.55 10.25 -11.74
C ALA A 416 -23.49 11.42 -11.41
N ASN A 417 -23.79 11.64 -10.12
CA ASN A 417 -24.62 12.77 -9.68
C ASN A 417 -24.00 14.13 -10.03
N LEU A 418 -22.69 14.30 -9.82
CA LEU A 418 -21.97 15.52 -10.20
C LEU A 418 -22.02 15.78 -11.73
N ARG A 419 -22.19 14.73 -12.53
CA ARG A 419 -22.17 14.77 -14.00
C ARG A 419 -23.50 14.36 -14.63
N GLU A 420 -24.60 14.44 -13.90
CA GLU A 420 -25.93 14.04 -14.38
C GLU A 420 -26.26 14.66 -15.75
N GLY A 421 -25.93 15.95 -15.91
CA GLY A 421 -26.19 16.70 -17.15
C GLY A 421 -25.45 16.17 -18.38
N LYS A 422 -24.35 15.44 -18.22
CA LYS A 422 -23.56 14.85 -19.31
C LYS A 422 -24.01 13.44 -19.69
N ILE A 423 -24.64 12.72 -18.77
CA ILE A 423 -25.13 11.35 -18.99
C ILE A 423 -26.43 11.39 -19.80
N LYS A 424 -26.29 11.31 -21.14
CA LYS A 424 -27.42 11.36 -22.09
C LYS A 424 -28.03 10.01 -22.43
N ASN A 425 -27.26 8.93 -22.27
CA ASN A 425 -27.72 7.58 -22.60
C ASN A 425 -28.73 7.09 -21.55
N ASP A 426 -29.95 6.75 -21.97
CA ASP A 426 -31.05 6.36 -21.07
C ASP A 426 -30.72 5.13 -20.23
N PHE A 427 -29.99 4.16 -20.79
CA PHE A 427 -29.57 2.97 -20.07
C PHE A 427 -28.58 3.34 -18.95
N LEU A 428 -27.57 4.14 -19.26
CA LEU A 428 -26.58 4.59 -18.26
C LEU A 428 -27.23 5.45 -17.17
N ARG A 429 -28.25 6.23 -17.51
CA ARG A 429 -29.08 6.95 -16.52
C ARG A 429 -29.82 5.98 -15.60
N ALA A 430 -30.46 4.93 -16.14
CA ALA A 430 -31.15 3.93 -15.34
C ALA A 430 -30.19 3.13 -14.43
N LEU A 431 -28.97 2.87 -14.89
CA LEU A 431 -27.94 2.17 -14.13
C LEU A 431 -27.41 3.01 -12.95
N LEU A 432 -27.17 4.32 -13.17
CA LEU A 432 -26.37 5.16 -12.27
C LEU A 432 -27.12 6.26 -11.51
N LEU A 433 -28.26 6.73 -12.01
CA LEU A 433 -28.88 7.97 -11.55
C LEU A 433 -30.25 7.75 -10.91
N GLY A 434 -30.46 8.42 -9.78
CA GLY A 434 -31.72 8.42 -9.05
C GLY A 434 -31.88 7.25 -8.07
N PRO A 435 -32.88 7.32 -7.18
CA PRO A 435 -33.04 6.42 -6.04
C PRO A 435 -33.41 4.98 -6.44
N ASN A 436 -33.96 4.79 -7.65
CA ASN A 436 -34.37 3.49 -8.17
C ASN A 436 -33.35 2.90 -9.16
N SER A 437 -32.17 3.51 -9.27
CA SER A 437 -31.11 2.97 -10.12
C SER A 437 -30.59 1.64 -9.57
N GLU A 438 -30.00 0.82 -10.46
CA GLU A 438 -29.39 -0.45 -10.04
C GLU A 438 -28.26 -0.20 -9.03
N ILE A 439 -27.43 0.83 -9.25
CA ILE A 439 -26.35 1.17 -8.31
C ILE A 439 -26.87 1.63 -6.95
N ALA A 440 -27.96 2.42 -6.91
CA ALA A 440 -28.59 2.83 -5.66
C ALA A 440 -29.18 1.64 -4.90
N SER A 441 -29.71 0.65 -5.62
CA SER A 441 -30.25 -0.59 -5.04
C SER A 441 -29.15 -1.49 -4.46
N ALA A 442 -27.92 -1.40 -4.99
CA ALA A 442 -26.76 -2.12 -4.50
C ALA A 442 -26.07 -1.45 -3.30
N ALA A 443 -26.41 -0.18 -3.01
CA ALA A 443 -25.84 0.61 -1.93
C ALA A 443 -26.51 0.30 -0.59
N THR A 444 -25.72 -0.09 0.41
CA THR A 444 -26.20 -0.28 1.80
C THR A 444 -25.80 0.91 2.65
N TRP A 445 -26.75 1.75 3.07
CA TRP A 445 -26.48 2.84 4.00
C TRP A 445 -25.95 2.30 5.35
N PRO A 446 -24.93 2.92 5.98
CA PRO A 446 -24.23 4.15 5.59
C PRO A 446 -22.94 3.94 4.79
N PHE A 447 -22.57 2.70 4.49
CA PHE A 447 -21.22 2.29 4.09
C PHE A 447 -20.61 3.08 2.91
N PRO A 448 -21.35 3.43 1.83
CA PRO A 448 -20.81 4.25 0.73
C PRO A 448 -20.44 5.70 1.10
N ASN A 449 -20.78 6.15 2.31
CA ASN A 449 -20.51 7.51 2.79
C ASN A 449 -19.50 7.53 3.93
N LEU A 450 -18.96 6.36 4.32
CA LEU A 450 -17.81 6.29 5.21
C LEU A 450 -16.58 6.85 4.49
N PRO A 451 -15.58 7.35 5.24
CA PRO A 451 -14.37 7.89 4.65
C PRO A 451 -13.61 6.83 3.84
N GLY A 452 -13.16 7.22 2.65
CA GLY A 452 -12.30 6.39 1.82
C GLY A 452 -10.90 6.19 2.40
N PRO A 453 -10.06 5.30 1.82
CA PRO A 453 -8.74 4.94 2.34
C PRO A 453 -7.75 6.09 2.56
N LEU A 454 -7.92 7.21 1.86
CA LEU A 454 -7.07 8.40 2.02
C LEU A 454 -7.73 9.51 2.83
N GLU A 455 -8.97 9.32 3.28
CA GLU A 455 -9.80 10.39 3.84
C GLU A 455 -9.84 10.42 5.37
N GLY A 456 -9.04 9.57 6.03
CA GLY A 456 -9.09 9.37 7.48
C GLY A 456 -8.76 10.60 8.33
N ALA A 457 -7.99 11.56 7.78
CA ALA A 457 -7.67 12.85 8.42
C ALA A 457 -8.55 14.00 7.90
N ILE A 458 -9.31 13.80 6.83
CA ILE A 458 -10.17 14.84 6.26
C ILE A 458 -11.35 15.03 7.22
N THR A 459 -11.71 16.26 7.55
CA THR A 459 -12.92 16.51 8.35
C THR A 459 -14.12 16.60 7.39
N PRO A 460 -15.27 15.97 7.69
CA PRO A 460 -16.46 16.14 6.86
C PRO A 460 -16.83 17.62 6.76
N GLY A 461 -17.25 18.09 5.58
CA GLY A 461 -17.74 19.46 5.41
C GLY A 461 -19.21 19.66 5.81
N ILE A 462 -19.90 18.59 6.18
CA ILE A 462 -21.36 18.59 6.40
C ILE A 462 -21.64 18.49 7.91
N PRO A 463 -22.30 19.49 8.52
CA PRO A 463 -22.66 19.42 9.94
C PRO A 463 -23.75 18.37 10.20
N VAL A 464 -23.78 17.84 11.42
CA VAL A 464 -24.88 16.95 11.85
C VAL A 464 -26.21 17.72 11.79
N PRO A 465 -27.29 17.13 11.23
CA PRO A 465 -28.61 17.78 11.22
C PRO A 465 -29.10 18.14 12.65
N GLU A 466 -29.62 19.36 12.84
CA GLU A 466 -30.05 19.86 14.16
C GLU A 466 -31.05 18.93 14.87
N LYS A 467 -31.97 18.33 14.11
CA LYS A 467 -32.93 17.36 14.65
C LYS A 467 -32.22 16.18 15.32
N VAL A 468 -31.18 15.65 14.68
CA VAL A 468 -30.40 14.52 15.21
C VAL A 468 -29.59 14.96 16.43
N LEU A 469 -28.99 16.15 16.40
CA LEU A 469 -28.28 16.71 17.57
C LEU A 469 -29.20 16.88 18.79
N ASN A 470 -30.42 17.37 18.58
CA ASN A 470 -31.42 17.54 19.63
C ASN A 470 -31.88 16.18 20.20
N GLU A 471 -32.06 15.18 19.34
CA GLU A 471 -32.39 13.80 19.76
C GLU A 471 -31.25 13.18 20.58
N VAL A 472 -29.99 13.32 20.13
CA VAL A 472 -28.80 12.87 20.87
C VAL A 472 -28.71 13.57 22.21
N THR A 473 -28.88 14.89 22.25
CA THR A 473 -28.80 15.69 23.48
C THR A 473 -29.85 15.21 24.49
N LYS A 474 -31.10 15.10 24.05
CA LYS A 474 -32.21 14.63 24.90
C LYS A 474 -31.97 13.20 25.42
N ALA A 475 -31.43 12.31 24.61
CA ALA A 475 -31.12 10.93 25.02
C ALA A 475 -30.00 10.89 26.06
N LEU A 476 -28.94 11.69 25.88
CA LEU A 476 -27.79 11.76 26.79
C LEU A 476 -28.05 12.56 28.06
N GLU A 477 -29.10 13.39 28.12
CA GLU A 477 -29.55 14.09 29.33
C GLU A 477 -30.50 13.27 30.20
N GLY A 478 -30.98 12.11 29.72
CA GLY A 478 -31.87 11.23 30.47
C GLY A 478 -31.28 10.75 31.81
N ASP A 479 -32.15 10.55 32.81
CA ASP A 479 -31.75 10.03 34.13
C ASP A 479 -31.27 8.58 34.06
N HIS A 480 -31.81 7.82 33.11
CA HIS A 480 -31.48 6.43 32.82
C HIS A 480 -30.88 6.35 31.42
N LEU A 481 -29.75 5.63 31.29
CA LEU A 481 -29.05 5.47 30.03
C LEU A 481 -29.00 3.99 29.64
N GLU A 482 -29.38 3.70 28.40
CA GLU A 482 -29.22 2.40 27.76
C GLU A 482 -28.16 2.51 26.64
N ALA A 483 -27.71 1.38 26.07
CA ALA A 483 -26.80 1.40 24.93
C ALA A 483 -27.35 2.26 23.77
N ASN A 484 -28.65 2.17 23.50
CA ASN A 484 -29.32 2.93 22.46
C ASN A 484 -29.35 4.45 22.71
N SER A 485 -29.16 4.92 23.95
CA SER A 485 -29.06 6.36 24.26
C SER A 485 -27.89 7.03 23.52
N PHE A 486 -26.88 6.25 23.12
CA PHE A 486 -25.68 6.74 22.42
C PHE A 486 -25.74 6.52 20.90
N ALA A 487 -26.75 5.79 20.37
CA ALA A 487 -26.77 5.33 18.98
C ALA A 487 -26.70 6.47 17.96
N GLY A 488 -27.43 7.58 18.20
CA GLY A 488 -27.40 8.74 17.30
C GLY A 488 -26.01 9.39 17.21
N LEU A 489 -25.26 9.40 18.31
CA LEU A 489 -23.90 9.94 18.37
C LEU A 489 -22.93 9.03 17.60
N VAL A 490 -22.99 7.73 17.86
CA VAL A 490 -22.12 6.74 17.20
C VAL A 490 -22.38 6.71 15.69
N ASN A 491 -23.65 6.66 15.28
CA ASN A 491 -24.03 6.54 13.87
C ASN A 491 -23.71 7.79 13.03
N THR A 492 -23.44 8.94 13.66
CA THR A 492 -23.10 10.18 12.96
C THR A 492 -21.61 10.49 12.95
N ALA A 493 -20.82 9.87 13.84
CA ALA A 493 -19.43 10.23 14.09
C ALA A 493 -18.52 10.20 12.86
N LEU A 494 -18.72 9.24 11.95
CA LEU A 494 -17.90 9.10 10.74
C LEU A 494 -18.46 9.84 9.53
N LEU A 495 -19.73 10.27 9.57
CA LEU A 495 -20.45 10.81 8.42
C LEU A 495 -20.48 12.34 8.41
N PHE A 496 -20.46 12.96 9.59
CA PHE A 496 -20.71 14.39 9.77
C PHE A 496 -19.62 15.04 10.62
N ASP A 497 -19.50 16.36 10.49
CA ASP A 497 -18.71 17.17 11.41
C ASP A 497 -19.43 17.25 12.75
N LEU A 498 -18.89 16.56 13.75
CA LEU A 498 -19.50 16.39 15.05
C LEU A 498 -18.94 17.43 16.04
N PRO A 499 -19.78 18.30 16.63
CA PRO A 499 -19.31 19.30 17.58
C PRO A 499 -18.70 18.65 18.83
N GLU A 500 -17.58 19.21 19.31
CA GLU A 500 -16.89 18.76 20.54
C GLU A 500 -17.83 18.69 21.75
N SER A 501 -18.82 19.59 21.83
CA SER A 501 -19.82 19.60 22.91
C SER A 501 -20.57 18.27 23.05
N GLN A 502 -20.75 17.52 21.96
CA GLN A 502 -21.46 16.24 21.98
C GLN A 502 -20.65 15.12 22.65
N SER A 503 -19.32 15.09 22.45
CA SER A 503 -18.47 14.12 23.12
C SER A 503 -18.30 14.46 24.60
N SER A 504 -18.22 15.74 24.97
CA SER A 504 -18.26 16.19 26.37
C SER A 504 -19.58 15.82 27.06
N LEU A 505 -20.71 15.93 26.35
CA LEU A 505 -22.01 15.53 26.86
C LEU A 505 -22.07 14.02 27.13
N ALA A 506 -21.55 13.20 26.21
CA ALA A 506 -21.47 11.75 26.40
C ALA A 506 -20.59 11.37 27.62
N ALA A 507 -19.43 12.00 27.77
CA ALA A 507 -18.55 11.79 28.92
C ALA A 507 -19.25 12.17 30.25
N SER A 508 -19.96 13.30 30.25
CA SER A 508 -20.74 13.75 31.40
C SER A 508 -21.90 12.83 31.73
N ALA A 509 -22.58 12.29 30.71
CA ALA A 509 -23.67 11.33 30.85
C ALA A 509 -23.18 10.04 31.52
N LEU A 510 -22.06 9.47 31.04
CA LEU A 510 -21.43 8.29 31.64
C LEU A 510 -21.10 8.49 33.13
N ARG A 511 -20.53 9.66 33.47
CA ARG A 511 -20.21 10.00 34.87
C ARG A 511 -21.46 10.18 35.74
N ARG A 512 -22.50 10.81 35.20
CA ARG A 512 -23.78 11.05 35.90
C ARG A 512 -24.41 9.74 36.36
N VAL A 513 -24.44 8.74 35.49
CA VAL A 513 -24.94 7.37 35.82
C VAL A 513 -23.89 6.50 36.51
N LYS A 514 -22.75 7.06 36.91
CA LYS A 514 -21.63 6.34 37.55
C LYS A 514 -21.19 5.10 36.76
N PHE A 515 -21.19 5.21 35.43
CA PHE A 515 -20.83 4.13 34.50
C PHE A 515 -21.72 2.88 34.62
N SER A 516 -22.95 3.04 35.12
CA SER A 516 -23.95 1.98 35.16
C SER A 516 -24.98 2.23 34.06
N ILE A 517 -24.82 1.51 32.94
CA ILE A 517 -25.74 1.54 31.80
C ILE A 517 -26.76 0.42 31.99
N GLU A 518 -28.04 0.73 31.79
CA GLU A 518 -29.13 -0.23 31.96
C GLU A 518 -29.17 -1.25 30.82
N ASN A 519 -29.59 -2.47 31.16
CA ASN A 519 -29.77 -3.58 30.22
C ASN A 519 -28.49 -3.93 29.42
N LEU A 520 -27.32 -3.63 29.98
CA LEU A 520 -26.03 -3.84 29.36
C LEU A 520 -25.38 -5.15 29.87
N ASP A 521 -25.98 -6.28 29.51
CA ASP A 521 -25.52 -7.62 29.92
C ASP A 521 -24.93 -8.45 28.76
N ASP A 522 -25.24 -8.06 27.52
CA ASP A 522 -24.80 -8.74 26.31
C ASP A 522 -23.40 -8.26 25.86
N LYS A 523 -22.49 -9.21 25.62
CA LYS A 523 -21.08 -8.95 25.31
C LYS A 523 -20.91 -8.19 23.99
N ASP A 524 -21.66 -8.57 22.96
CA ASP A 524 -21.56 -7.95 21.64
C ASP A 524 -22.09 -6.51 21.66
N THR A 525 -23.18 -6.29 22.39
CA THR A 525 -23.75 -4.95 22.64
C THR A 525 -22.77 -4.06 23.41
N ILE A 526 -22.11 -4.61 24.44
CA ILE A 526 -21.07 -3.91 25.20
C ILE A 526 -19.92 -3.52 24.30
N PHE A 527 -19.36 -4.47 23.55
CA PHE A 527 -18.25 -4.20 22.65
C PHE A 527 -18.62 -3.14 21.63
N SER A 528 -19.77 -3.30 20.96
CA SER A 528 -20.26 -2.36 19.94
C SER A 528 -20.45 -0.95 20.50
N LEU A 529 -21.01 -0.82 21.70
CA LEU A 529 -21.21 0.48 22.35
C LEU A 529 -19.88 1.15 22.66
N ILE A 530 -18.96 0.45 23.34
CA ILE A 530 -17.69 1.03 23.77
C ILE A 530 -16.80 1.33 22.56
N ALA A 531 -16.73 0.43 21.56
CA ALA A 531 -16.01 0.66 20.32
C ALA A 531 -16.58 1.85 19.53
N GLY A 532 -17.91 1.96 19.44
CA GLY A 532 -18.57 3.10 18.80
C GLY A 532 -18.25 4.42 19.49
N LEU A 533 -18.28 4.46 20.83
CA LEU A 533 -17.90 5.65 21.58
C LEU A 533 -16.40 5.95 21.50
N ALA A 534 -15.55 4.93 21.38
CA ALA A 534 -14.12 5.12 21.14
C ALA A 534 -13.88 5.83 19.80
N VAL A 535 -14.63 5.47 18.76
CA VAL A 535 -14.60 6.18 17.47
C VAL A 535 -15.06 7.62 17.63
N VAL A 536 -16.13 7.89 18.39
CA VAL A 536 -16.56 9.25 18.71
C VAL A 536 -15.45 10.05 19.39
N ALA A 537 -14.78 9.46 20.39
CA ALA A 537 -13.68 10.10 21.10
C ALA A 537 -12.50 10.40 20.16
N ALA A 538 -12.14 9.46 19.28
CA ALA A 538 -11.08 9.61 18.30
C ALA A 538 -11.37 10.75 17.31
N VAL A 539 -12.55 10.73 16.68
CA VAL A 539 -12.92 11.69 15.63
C VAL A 539 -13.07 13.10 16.19
N THR A 540 -13.65 13.24 17.39
CA THR A 540 -13.80 14.54 18.06
C THR A 540 -12.56 14.99 18.83
N ARG A 541 -11.48 14.17 18.85
CA ARG A 541 -10.27 14.40 19.66
C ARG A 541 -10.56 14.64 21.15
N SER A 542 -11.63 14.02 21.66
CA SER A 542 -12.11 14.22 23.02
C SER A 542 -11.38 13.31 24.00
N THR A 543 -10.35 13.85 24.64
CA THR A 543 -9.62 13.16 25.71
C THR A 543 -10.53 12.90 26.93
N ASP A 544 -11.50 13.78 27.17
CA ASP A 544 -12.48 13.64 28.26
C ASP A 544 -13.36 12.40 28.09
N LEU A 545 -13.83 12.14 26.86
CA LEU A 545 -14.57 10.93 26.55
C LEU A 545 -13.67 9.70 26.59
N ALA A 546 -12.44 9.77 26.10
CA ALA A 546 -11.49 8.66 26.16
C ALA A 546 -11.19 8.23 27.62
N ASP A 547 -11.00 9.18 28.54
CA ASP A 547 -10.83 8.90 29.97
C ASP A 547 -12.08 8.27 30.59
N ALA A 548 -13.27 8.75 30.21
CA ALA A 548 -14.53 8.15 30.65
C ALA A 548 -14.69 6.70 30.14
N LEU A 549 -14.26 6.41 28.90
CA LEU A 549 -14.31 5.07 28.33
C LEU A 549 -13.34 4.11 29.01
N ARG A 550 -12.13 4.55 29.36
CA ARG A 550 -11.19 3.73 30.15
C ARG A 550 -11.81 3.30 31.49
N ILE A 551 -12.53 4.21 32.15
CA ILE A 551 -13.24 3.88 33.40
C ILE A 551 -14.40 2.91 33.14
N LEU A 552 -15.20 3.15 32.09
CA LEU A 552 -16.30 2.27 31.71
C LEU A 552 -15.81 0.84 31.44
N SER A 553 -14.76 0.67 30.63
CA SER A 553 -14.19 -0.64 30.33
C SER A 553 -13.70 -1.35 31.60
N ARG A 554 -13.07 -0.63 32.54
CA ARG A 554 -12.69 -1.19 33.85
C ARG A 554 -13.91 -1.67 34.65
N VAL A 555 -15.00 -0.89 34.68
CA VAL A 555 -16.24 -1.26 35.39
C VAL A 555 -16.85 -2.52 34.78
N VAL A 556 -16.96 -2.57 33.45
CA VAL A 556 -17.56 -3.70 32.72
C VAL A 556 -16.71 -4.96 32.84
N ARG A 557 -15.37 -4.84 32.78
CA ARG A 557 -14.44 -5.96 33.00
C ARG A 557 -14.57 -6.56 34.39
N ARG A 558 -14.64 -5.72 35.44
CA ARG A 558 -14.82 -6.19 36.84
C ARG A 558 -16.17 -6.86 37.10
N ARG A 559 -17.19 -6.51 36.33
CA ARG A 559 -18.49 -7.19 36.35
C ARG A 559 -18.52 -8.47 35.49
N GLN A 560 -17.40 -8.84 34.86
CA GLN A 560 -17.27 -10.00 33.96
C GLN A 560 -18.17 -9.94 32.72
N HIS A 561 -18.57 -8.73 32.31
CA HIS A 561 -19.41 -8.52 31.13
C HIS A 561 -18.62 -8.19 29.86
N LEU A 562 -17.32 -7.88 29.96
CA LEU A 562 -16.44 -7.83 28.79
C LEU A 562 -16.03 -9.26 28.42
N SER A 563 -15.81 -9.54 27.13
CA SER A 563 -15.23 -10.82 26.73
C SER A 563 -13.88 -11.03 27.43
N SER A 564 -13.52 -12.29 27.67
CA SER A 564 -12.19 -12.64 28.18
C SER A 564 -11.10 -12.45 27.11
N GLU A 565 -11.45 -11.94 25.93
CA GLU A 565 -10.54 -11.76 24.81
C GLU A 565 -9.83 -10.40 24.92
N PRO A 566 -8.52 -10.37 25.21
CA PRO A 566 -7.79 -9.11 25.35
C PRO A 566 -7.74 -8.28 24.06
N ASP A 567 -8.07 -8.91 22.93
CA ASP A 567 -8.01 -8.34 21.59
C ASP A 567 -9.03 -7.22 21.38
N GLU A 568 -10.26 -7.44 21.84
CA GLU A 568 -11.36 -6.48 21.72
C GLU A 568 -11.10 -5.25 22.58
N GLU A 569 -10.65 -5.45 23.83
CA GLU A 569 -10.34 -4.34 24.71
C GLU A 569 -9.11 -3.55 24.24
N MET A 570 -8.07 -4.24 23.77
CA MET A 570 -6.89 -3.59 23.20
C MET A 570 -7.25 -2.74 21.99
N ARG A 571 -8.16 -3.22 21.13
CA ARG A 571 -8.70 -2.44 20.01
C ARG A 571 -9.43 -1.19 20.50
N ILE A 572 -10.33 -1.31 21.47
CA ILE A 572 -11.03 -0.17 22.09
C ILE A 572 -10.03 0.84 22.65
N ALA A 573 -9.01 0.37 23.37
CA ALA A 573 -7.99 1.21 23.98
C ALA A 573 -7.20 1.99 22.92
N MET A 574 -6.79 1.33 21.83
CA MET A 574 -6.08 1.96 20.71
C MET A 574 -6.93 3.02 19.99
N ILE A 575 -8.20 2.71 19.70
CA ILE A 575 -9.12 3.67 19.08
C ILE A 575 -9.36 4.86 20.02
N SER A 576 -9.60 4.62 21.30
CA SER A 576 -9.80 5.69 22.29
C SER A 576 -8.55 6.56 22.45
N ALA A 577 -7.36 5.94 22.45
CA ALA A 577 -6.08 6.64 22.52
C ALA A 577 -5.89 7.60 21.35
N ALA A 578 -6.48 7.33 20.18
CA ALA A 578 -6.43 8.24 19.04
C ALA A 578 -7.08 9.61 19.32
N SER A 579 -7.80 9.81 20.42
CA SER A 579 -8.19 11.15 20.88
C SER A 579 -6.98 12.06 21.20
N PHE A 580 -5.83 11.49 21.55
CA PHE A 580 -4.60 12.21 21.89
C PHE A 580 -3.72 12.40 20.64
N ILE A 581 -3.59 13.65 20.17
CA ILE A 581 -2.76 13.96 18.98
C ILE A 581 -1.26 13.85 19.28
N ASN A 582 -0.85 14.29 20.48
CA ASN A 582 0.55 14.26 20.92
C ASN A 582 1.00 12.80 21.14
N LEU A 583 2.14 12.44 20.55
CA LEU A 583 2.67 11.07 20.60
C LEU A 583 2.95 10.57 22.03
N GLU A 584 3.49 11.42 22.91
CA GLU A 584 3.81 11.03 24.29
C GLU A 584 2.53 10.86 25.12
N ASP A 585 1.54 11.75 24.96
CA ASP A 585 0.25 11.62 25.67
C ASP A 585 -0.54 10.39 25.19
N TRP A 586 -0.53 10.14 23.88
CA TRP A 586 -1.09 8.93 23.26
C TRP A 586 -0.43 7.66 23.82
N ALA A 587 0.91 7.62 23.83
CA ALA A 587 1.66 6.46 24.29
C ALA A 587 1.47 6.21 25.78
N ARG A 588 1.42 7.28 26.59
CA ARG A 588 1.13 7.19 28.03
C ARG A 588 -0.27 6.63 28.27
N PHE A 589 -1.30 7.24 27.68
CA PHE A 589 -2.69 6.83 27.88
C PHE A 589 -2.90 5.35 27.52
N LEU A 590 -2.39 4.94 26.36
CA LEU A 590 -2.47 3.55 25.91
C LEU A 590 -1.69 2.61 26.83
N GLY A 591 -0.45 2.96 27.18
CA GLY A 591 0.39 2.13 28.06
C GLY A 591 -0.23 1.90 29.42
N GLU A 592 -0.85 2.92 30.01
CA GLU A 592 -1.57 2.80 31.27
C GLU A 592 -2.82 1.90 31.17
N TRP A 593 -3.58 2.00 30.07
CA TRP A 593 -4.75 1.12 29.87
C TRP A 593 -4.33 -0.35 29.67
N ILE A 594 -3.31 -0.60 28.82
CA ILE A 594 -2.79 -1.95 28.60
C ILE A 594 -2.22 -2.53 29.91
N ALA A 595 -1.59 -1.72 30.76
CA ALA A 595 -1.13 -2.16 32.07
C ALA A 595 -2.29 -2.62 32.96
N GLU A 596 -3.41 -1.89 33.00
CA GLU A 596 -4.61 -2.32 33.73
C GLU A 596 -5.16 -3.66 33.23
N MET A 597 -5.16 -3.87 31.92
CA MET A 597 -5.54 -5.15 31.32
C MET A 597 -4.59 -6.26 31.76
N ALA A 598 -3.28 -6.04 31.61
CA ALA A 598 -2.26 -7.02 31.92
C ALA A 598 -2.28 -7.50 33.37
N PHE A 599 -2.59 -6.62 34.32
CA PHE A 599 -2.67 -6.98 35.75
C PHE A 599 -3.98 -7.70 36.15
N GLU A 600 -5.03 -7.60 35.34
CA GLU A 600 -6.33 -8.25 35.62
C GLU A 600 -6.53 -9.55 34.81
N ILE A 601 -5.65 -9.87 33.85
CA ILE A 601 -5.67 -11.15 33.13
C ILE A 601 -5.26 -12.30 34.06
N SER A 602 -6.08 -13.34 34.10
CA SER A 602 -5.80 -14.59 34.83
C SER A 602 -5.55 -15.79 33.92
N ASP A 603 -5.98 -15.72 32.66
CA ASP A 603 -5.86 -16.80 31.69
C ASP A 603 -4.51 -16.73 30.95
N LYS A 604 -3.84 -17.88 30.85
CA LYS A 604 -2.49 -17.96 30.27
C LYS A 604 -2.49 -17.72 28.77
N ASP A 605 -3.44 -18.29 28.04
CA ASP A 605 -3.49 -18.18 26.57
C ASP A 605 -3.83 -16.74 26.15
N ALA A 606 -4.74 -16.09 26.88
CA ALA A 606 -5.03 -14.67 26.76
C ALA A 606 -3.80 -13.80 27.04
N ALA A 607 -3.05 -14.10 28.11
CA ALA A 607 -1.82 -13.36 28.45
C ALA A 607 -0.74 -13.50 27.36
N GLU A 608 -0.53 -14.70 26.83
CA GLU A 608 0.43 -14.96 25.77
C GLU A 608 0.05 -14.26 24.46
N THR A 609 -1.24 -14.27 24.11
CA THR A 609 -1.78 -13.58 22.94
C THR A 609 -1.58 -12.07 23.04
N LEU A 610 -1.94 -11.47 24.18
CA LEU A 610 -1.74 -10.05 24.42
C LEU A 610 -0.25 -9.67 24.40
N LEU A 611 0.62 -10.49 24.99
CA LEU A 611 2.07 -10.25 25.01
C LEU A 611 2.67 -10.22 23.60
N LEU A 612 2.25 -11.16 22.73
CA LEU A 612 2.71 -11.20 21.33
C LEU A 612 2.30 -9.93 20.58
N LYS A 613 1.07 -9.46 20.76
CA LYS A 613 0.57 -8.24 20.13
C LYS A 613 1.22 -6.98 20.69
N LEU A 614 1.39 -6.90 22.00
CA LEU A 614 2.08 -5.80 22.67
C LEU A 614 3.51 -5.63 22.16
N ARG A 615 4.26 -6.74 22.06
CA ARG A 615 5.62 -6.72 21.52
C ARG A 615 5.65 -6.34 20.04
N ARG A 616 4.65 -6.77 19.26
CA ARG A 616 4.53 -6.33 17.86
C ARG A 616 4.24 -4.84 17.76
N LEU A 617 3.35 -4.30 18.59
CA LEU A 617 3.10 -2.86 18.65
C LEU A 617 4.36 -2.07 18.98
N MET A 618 5.13 -2.49 19.99
CA MET A 618 6.38 -1.81 20.36
C MET A 618 7.45 -1.90 19.26
N GLN A 619 7.38 -2.89 18.35
CA GLN A 619 8.25 -2.95 17.17
C GLN A 619 7.81 -1.99 16.06
N LEU A 620 6.50 -1.82 15.89
CA LEU A 620 5.92 -0.89 14.91
C LEU A 620 6.07 0.56 15.36
N GLU A 621 5.82 0.83 16.65
CA GLU A 621 5.93 2.14 17.28
C GLU A 621 6.78 2.05 18.57
N PRO A 622 8.11 2.26 18.45
CA PRO A 622 9.04 2.16 19.58
C PRO A 622 8.75 3.14 20.74
N SER A 623 8.03 4.24 20.51
CA SER A 623 7.70 5.18 21.58
C SER A 623 6.84 4.56 22.69
N LEU A 624 6.12 3.47 22.40
CA LEU A 624 5.34 2.71 23.37
C LEU A 624 6.19 1.96 24.40
N ALA A 625 7.44 1.64 24.10
CA ALA A 625 8.27 0.75 24.92
C ALA A 625 8.38 1.21 26.38
N ARG A 626 8.54 2.52 26.60
CA ARG A 626 8.64 3.09 27.97
C ARG A 626 7.33 2.96 28.74
N HIS A 627 6.19 3.18 28.10
CA HIS A 627 4.88 3.22 28.75
C HIS A 627 4.26 1.84 28.90
N CYS A 628 4.63 0.89 28.04
CA CYS A 628 4.15 -0.50 28.07
C CYS A 628 5.04 -1.46 28.86
N ALA A 629 6.18 -1.01 29.40
CA ALA A 629 7.15 -1.87 30.09
C ALA A 629 6.56 -2.66 31.27
N ALA A 630 5.67 -2.03 32.06
CA ALA A 630 5.01 -2.69 33.18
C ALA A 630 4.06 -3.81 32.72
N ALA A 631 3.33 -3.58 31.62
CA ALA A 631 2.44 -4.57 31.02
C ALA A 631 3.24 -5.74 30.42
N ASP A 632 4.33 -5.48 29.68
CA ASP A 632 5.18 -6.53 29.13
C ASP A 632 5.78 -7.41 30.24
N ALA A 633 6.23 -6.79 31.34
CA ALA A 633 6.76 -7.51 32.50
C ALA A 633 5.68 -8.38 33.16
N ALA A 634 4.48 -7.83 33.41
CA ALA A 634 3.37 -8.57 34.01
C ALA A 634 2.94 -9.77 33.15
N LEU A 635 2.78 -9.58 31.84
CA LEU A 635 2.39 -10.66 30.94
C LEU A 635 3.50 -11.71 30.75
N SER A 636 4.77 -11.30 30.84
CA SER A 636 5.89 -12.23 30.72
C SER A 636 5.97 -13.25 31.87
N THR A 637 5.35 -12.99 33.03
CA THR A 637 5.33 -13.96 34.13
C THR A 637 4.54 -15.22 33.81
N PHE A 638 3.64 -15.19 32.82
CA PHE A 638 2.85 -16.36 32.38
C PHE A 638 3.65 -17.36 31.52
N ARG A 639 4.84 -16.97 31.04
CA ARG A 639 5.75 -17.83 30.26
C ARG A 639 6.68 -18.68 31.13
N TYR A 640 6.78 -18.38 32.42
CA TYR A 640 7.54 -19.13 33.42
C TYR A 640 6.58 -19.92 34.29
#